data_AF-A0A9D4Y034-F1
#
_entry.id   AF-A0A9D4Y034-F1
#
_cell.length_a   1.000
_cell.length_b   1.000
_cell.length_c   1.000
_cell.angle_alpha   90.00
_cell.angle_beta   90.00
_cell.angle_gamma   90.00
#
_symmetry.space_group_name_H-M   'P 1'
#
loop_
_entity.id
_entity.type
_entity.pdbx_description
1 polymer ?
#
loop_
_entity_poly.entity_id
_entity_poly.type
_entity_poly.pdbx_seq_one_letter_code
_entity_poly.pdbx_strand_id
1 'polypeptide(L)'
;MIDGIPRIYNWIMLFRNMEEREDPNVNFGCANGMKNVGVSEVIDIEEMVWAPKYGLKGMIDASLRVKVQSRKDKPEEKIMPLEFKTGKSPSSQTSVEHNAQVILYTLLMSERYQKTIDSGLLYYLQTDQTQGITVQRSDLVGLIIRRNELASDILKALVLQQLPPVLQSSSMCRGCRHLNACSIYHKAHGGSIKSNGLGDVFDSNTKHLTSSHFKFLCHWDHLIDLEAKGTEFLKKDMWRSYNLRTRSAGGVSSIVIDASQGIPYSKSHEDNRFVYRFVPHDTSCSSIVSDDDPSSVSLKIDLDVTLRSGDFVILSNESSHQTIARGVILDTSKNHITVSFSKLLRIPGRSSTEHDLLKQVWRIDKDEAVTSFAIMRFNLVQLFLQNDQNAHLRRMIVDLEAPRFDSGSIVSQDPAISYVWSEQSLNDDQRRAILKILVAKDYALILGMPGTGKTSTMVHAVKALLIRGTSILLTAYTNSAVDNLLIKLKAQGIDFVRVGRHEAVNEEVREHCLSETNVQCVEDIKIRLEQVKVVAVTCLGISSPLLANKRFDVCIMDEAGQTTLPVSLGPLRFASMFVLVGDHYQLPPLVQSTEARENGMGMSLFCRLSEAHPQAISALQSQYRMCQGIMDLSNALIYGDRLRCGSSEIANAKLEFSGLNCCLPWLEDVLNPGRPVIFIDTDMLPALEERDQKAVNNPTEAHIIAEVAKELVKNGIGGDNIGIITPYNSQANLIRHATCITSLEIHTIDKYQGRDKDCILVSFVRSCKNPTSCVASLLGDWHRINVALTRAKRKLIMVGSRKTLFKVPLLKLLIKKVEEQSGILTVSKNDIYREGELIRCSQIACSKQTLDIHK
;
A
#
# COMPACT_ATOMS: atom_id res chain seq x y z
N MET A 1 34.40 8.03 6.22
CA MET A 1 34.29 6.57 6.36
C MET A 1 35.59 5.85 6.02
N ILE A 2 36.31 6.27 4.96
CA ILE A 2 37.62 5.69 4.61
C ILE A 2 38.59 5.70 5.81
N ASP A 3 38.66 6.79 6.57
CA ASP A 3 39.51 6.88 7.77
C ASP A 3 39.12 5.92 8.92
N GLY A 4 37.88 5.39 8.89
CA GLY A 4 37.38 4.43 9.87
C GLY A 4 37.76 2.99 9.57
N ILE A 5 38.05 2.66 8.30
CA ILE A 5 38.38 1.29 7.88
C ILE A 5 39.64 0.77 8.59
N PRO A 6 40.77 1.50 8.63
CA PRO A 6 41.96 1.05 9.35
C PRO A 6 41.70 0.84 10.84
N ARG A 7 40.84 1.67 11.45
CA ARG A 7 40.52 1.59 12.89
C ARG A 7 39.68 0.37 13.21
N ILE A 8 38.65 0.10 12.41
CA ILE A 8 37.85 -1.12 12.53
C ILE A 8 38.72 -2.35 12.31
N TYR A 9 39.62 -2.32 11.33
CA TYR A 9 40.54 -3.43 11.08
C TYR A 9 41.46 -3.69 12.28
N ASN A 10 42.08 -2.63 12.83
CA ASN A 10 42.92 -2.73 14.02
C ASN A 10 42.13 -3.25 15.23
N TRP A 11 40.91 -2.76 15.42
CA TRP A 11 40.00 -3.25 16.45
C TRP A 11 39.72 -4.74 16.30
N ILE A 12 39.42 -5.21 15.08
CA ILE A 12 39.18 -6.64 14.81
C ILE A 12 40.44 -7.46 15.16
N MET A 13 41.62 -7.01 14.75
CA MET A 13 42.88 -7.72 15.03
C MET A 13 43.16 -7.81 16.53
N LEU A 14 42.93 -6.71 17.27
CA LEU A 14 43.13 -6.64 18.71
C LEU A 14 42.18 -7.56 19.48
N PHE A 15 40.91 -7.62 19.10
CA PHE A 15 39.89 -8.38 19.83
C PHE A 15 39.76 -9.85 19.37
N ARG A 16 40.27 -10.23 18.19
CA ARG A 16 40.19 -11.60 17.66
C ARG A 16 41.36 -12.48 18.09
N ASN A 17 42.57 -11.93 18.23
CA ASN A 17 43.78 -12.69 18.52
C ASN A 17 44.18 -12.54 20.00
N MET A 18 43.86 -13.56 20.81
CA MET A 18 44.27 -13.62 22.23
C MET A 18 45.76 -14.01 22.42
N GLU A 19 46.51 -14.28 21.35
CA GLU A 19 47.82 -14.97 21.44
C GLU A 19 49.05 -14.06 21.21
N GLU A 20 48.92 -12.79 20.79
CA GLU A 20 50.09 -11.91 20.59
C GLU A 20 49.96 -10.47 21.14
N ARG A 21 50.74 -10.23 22.20
CA ARG A 21 51.38 -8.97 22.69
C ARG A 21 50.56 -7.76 23.18
N GLU A 22 49.28 -7.62 22.91
CA GLU A 22 48.44 -6.59 23.59
C GLU A 22 47.10 -7.18 24.05
N ASP A 23 46.94 -7.42 25.35
CA ASP A 23 45.68 -7.89 25.91
C ASP A 23 44.58 -6.82 25.72
N PRO A 24 43.44 -7.14 25.06
CA PRO A 24 42.32 -6.22 24.85
C PRO A 24 41.61 -5.90 26.17
N ASN A 25 42.22 -4.97 26.92
CA ASN A 25 41.75 -4.53 28.22
C ASN A 25 40.63 -3.51 28.04
N VAL A 26 39.40 -3.92 28.35
CA VAL A 26 38.22 -3.08 28.30
C VAL A 26 37.81 -2.68 29.71
N ASN A 27 37.58 -1.38 29.92
CA ASN A 27 37.09 -0.86 31.19
C ASN A 27 35.56 -0.98 31.26
N PHE A 28 35.05 -1.71 32.26
CA PHE A 28 33.62 -1.88 32.54
C PHE A 28 33.08 -0.92 33.62
N GLY A 29 33.82 0.16 33.90
CA GLY A 29 33.49 1.17 34.90
C GLY A 29 34.05 0.88 36.30
N CYS A 30 33.84 1.80 37.24
CA CYS A 30 34.48 1.77 38.58
C CYS A 30 34.18 0.51 39.40
N ALA A 31 33.03 -0.15 39.22
CA ALA A 31 32.65 -1.34 39.98
C ALA A 31 33.26 -2.64 39.44
N ASN A 32 33.46 -2.74 38.12
CA ASN A 32 33.87 -3.97 37.45
C ASN A 32 35.30 -3.93 36.88
N GLY A 33 35.92 -2.75 36.87
CA GLY A 33 37.32 -2.55 36.52
C GLY A 33 37.68 -2.95 35.08
N MET A 34 38.97 -3.18 34.87
CA MET A 34 39.53 -3.61 33.59
C MET A 34 39.40 -5.12 33.42
N LYS A 35 38.87 -5.57 32.27
CA LYS A 35 38.75 -6.99 31.92
C LYS A 35 39.37 -7.25 30.55
N ASN A 36 39.99 -8.41 30.38
CA ASN A 36 40.45 -8.87 29.07
C ASN A 36 39.25 -9.46 28.32
N VAL A 37 39.00 -8.99 27.10
CA VAL A 37 37.85 -9.39 26.29
C VAL A 37 38.30 -9.86 24.91
N GLY A 38 38.14 -11.15 24.61
CA GLY A 38 38.35 -11.71 23.28
C GLY A 38 37.04 -12.03 22.58
N VAL A 39 36.90 -11.68 21.30
CA VAL A 39 35.72 -12.01 20.48
C VAL A 39 35.93 -13.38 19.83
N SER A 40 35.10 -14.35 20.22
CA SER A 40 35.14 -15.72 19.69
C SER A 40 34.36 -15.86 18.38
N GLU A 41 33.17 -15.24 18.29
CA GLU A 41 32.23 -15.43 17.19
C GLU A 41 31.35 -14.18 17.00
N VAL A 42 31.03 -13.83 15.76
CA VAL A 42 29.97 -12.89 15.40
C VAL A 42 28.70 -13.67 15.11
N ILE A 43 27.78 -13.67 16.07
CA ILE A 43 26.54 -14.46 16.05
C ILE A 43 25.56 -13.93 15.02
N ASP A 44 25.37 -12.61 14.95
CA ASP A 44 24.52 -11.94 13.97
C ASP A 44 24.96 -10.47 13.80
N ILE A 45 24.58 -9.87 12.67
CA ILE A 45 24.78 -8.45 12.35
C ILE A 45 23.43 -7.82 12.00
N GLU A 46 23.27 -6.54 12.34
CA GLU A 46 21.99 -5.83 12.21
C GLU A 46 20.82 -6.68 12.74
N GLU A 47 20.99 -7.19 13.96
CA GLU A 47 20.05 -8.12 14.56
C GLU A 47 18.79 -7.39 14.99
N MET A 48 17.70 -7.57 14.23
CA MET A 48 16.39 -7.06 14.61
C MET A 48 15.82 -7.92 15.75
N VAL A 49 15.55 -7.29 16.88
CA VAL A 49 15.01 -7.97 18.06
C VAL A 49 13.74 -7.29 18.55
N TRP A 50 12.69 -8.08 18.72
CA TRP A 50 11.45 -7.70 19.38
C TRP A 50 11.40 -8.40 20.73
N ALA A 51 11.12 -7.63 21.78
CA ALA A 51 11.08 -8.10 23.16
C ALA A 51 9.74 -7.73 23.80
N PRO A 52 8.66 -8.48 23.47
CA PRO A 52 7.32 -8.18 23.96
C PRO A 52 7.20 -8.15 25.48
N LYS A 53 7.94 -9.00 26.21
CA LYS A 53 7.96 -8.99 27.68
C LYS A 53 8.33 -7.62 28.24
N TYR A 54 9.25 -6.92 27.56
CA TYR A 54 9.73 -5.61 27.96
C TYR A 54 9.11 -4.47 27.16
N GLY A 55 8.22 -4.73 26.19
CA GLY A 55 7.65 -3.70 25.32
C GLY A 55 8.72 -2.93 24.53
N LEU A 56 9.80 -3.61 24.13
CA LEU A 56 10.96 -3.02 23.45
C LEU A 56 11.14 -3.65 22.06
N LYS A 57 11.74 -2.87 21.17
CA LYS A 57 12.24 -3.34 19.87
C LYS A 57 13.52 -2.58 19.53
N GLY A 58 14.42 -3.20 18.78
CA GLY A 58 15.66 -2.56 18.37
C GLY A 58 16.35 -3.30 17.23
N MET A 59 17.42 -2.69 16.73
CA MET A 59 18.34 -3.26 15.76
C MET A 59 19.73 -3.15 16.38
N ILE A 60 20.35 -4.29 16.66
CA ILE A 60 21.66 -4.37 17.32
C ILE A 60 22.70 -4.46 16.21
N ASP A 61 23.72 -3.60 16.24
CA ASP A 61 24.72 -3.57 15.16
C ASP A 61 25.42 -4.91 14.99
N ALA A 62 25.91 -5.49 16.11
CA ALA A 62 26.48 -6.83 16.13
C ALA A 62 26.19 -7.56 17.45
N SER A 63 25.89 -8.85 17.34
CA SER A 63 25.71 -9.76 18.46
C SER A 63 26.92 -10.68 18.54
N LEU A 64 27.65 -10.63 19.65
CA LEU A 64 28.95 -11.28 19.79
C LEU A 64 28.94 -12.38 20.84
N ARG A 65 29.73 -13.43 20.58
CA ARG A 65 30.20 -14.36 21.60
C ARG A 65 31.60 -13.94 22.02
N VAL A 66 31.79 -13.65 23.29
CA VAL A 66 33.04 -13.12 23.83
C VAL A 66 33.53 -13.97 25.00
N LYS A 67 34.85 -14.15 25.09
CA LYS A 67 35.53 -14.69 26.27
C LYS A 67 35.98 -13.52 27.12
N VAL A 68 35.50 -13.45 28.35
CA VAL A 68 35.86 -12.39 29.30
C VAL A 68 36.68 -13.00 30.42
N GLN A 69 37.85 -12.41 30.66
CA GLN A 69 38.73 -12.83 31.74
C GLN A 69 39.04 -11.66 32.67
N SER A 70 38.75 -11.85 33.96
CA SER A 70 39.25 -10.99 35.03
C SER A 70 40.64 -11.48 35.45
N ARG A 71 41.51 -10.61 35.98
CA ARG A 71 42.92 -10.92 36.33
C ARG A 71 43.11 -12.15 37.25
N LYS A 72 42.06 -12.65 37.90
CA LYS A 72 42.11 -13.78 38.83
C LYS A 72 41.15 -14.94 38.51
N ASP A 73 40.31 -14.81 37.49
CA ASP A 73 39.22 -15.78 37.21
C ASP A 73 39.47 -16.58 35.94
N LYS A 74 38.82 -17.76 35.83
CA LYS A 74 38.76 -18.52 34.58
C LYS A 74 38.02 -17.70 33.50
N PRO A 75 38.41 -17.81 32.22
CA PRO A 75 37.70 -17.13 31.15
C PRO A 75 36.26 -17.63 31.07
N GLU A 76 35.31 -16.69 31.15
CA GLU A 76 33.88 -16.95 31.05
C GLU A 76 33.42 -16.58 29.64
N GLU A 77 32.66 -17.47 28.98
CA GLU A 77 32.06 -17.15 27.69
C GLU A 77 30.70 -16.48 27.89
N LYS A 78 30.52 -15.30 27.29
CA LYS A 78 29.30 -14.50 27.36
C LYS A 78 28.82 -14.11 25.97
N ILE A 79 27.53 -13.84 25.86
CA ILE A 79 26.94 -13.19 24.70
C ILE A 79 26.77 -11.70 25.04
N MET A 80 27.18 -10.81 24.15
CA MET A 80 27.11 -9.35 24.35
C MET A 80 26.67 -8.62 23.07
N PRO A 81 25.88 -7.54 23.19
CA PRO A 81 25.70 -6.59 22.09
C PRO A 81 26.95 -5.73 21.92
N LEU A 82 27.29 -5.41 20.68
CA LEU A 82 28.25 -4.37 20.31
C LEU A 82 27.50 -3.26 19.57
N GLU A 83 27.70 -2.02 20.00
CA GLU A 83 27.17 -0.81 19.34
C GLU A 83 28.33 0.05 18.83
N PHE A 84 28.21 0.53 17.58
CA PHE A 84 29.17 1.41 16.93
C PHE A 84 28.72 2.87 16.97
N LYS A 85 29.63 3.78 17.34
CA LYS A 85 29.38 5.24 17.31
C LYS A 85 30.41 5.97 16.46
N THR A 86 29.91 6.73 15.48
CA THR A 86 30.73 7.49 14.52
C THR A 86 31.01 8.94 14.96
N GLY A 87 30.46 9.41 16.08
CA GLY A 87 30.65 10.76 16.62
C GLY A 87 31.72 10.85 17.71
N LYS A 88 32.05 12.08 18.16
CA LYS A 88 32.99 12.32 19.25
C LYS A 88 32.43 11.76 20.56
N SER A 89 33.27 11.06 21.33
CA SER A 89 33.01 10.86 22.76
C SER A 89 32.97 12.24 23.43
N PRO A 90 31.86 12.65 24.05
CA PRO A 90 31.83 13.91 24.78
C PRO A 90 32.86 13.83 25.90
N SER A 91 33.87 14.70 25.87
CA SER A 91 34.84 14.98 26.95
C SER A 91 34.84 13.99 28.13
N SER A 92 35.65 12.94 28.07
CA SER A 92 35.96 12.00 29.19
C SER A 92 34.80 11.28 29.90
N GLN A 93 33.53 11.54 29.54
CA GLN A 93 32.35 10.89 30.10
C GLN A 93 31.44 10.42 28.97
N THR A 94 31.12 9.14 28.95
CA THR A 94 30.29 8.59 27.88
C THR A 94 28.86 9.10 27.96
N SER A 95 28.28 9.37 26.80
CA SER A 95 26.90 9.85 26.69
C SER A 95 25.96 8.87 27.39
N VAL A 96 25.13 9.40 28.29
CA VAL A 96 24.13 8.62 29.03
C VAL A 96 23.18 7.91 28.07
N GLU A 97 22.87 8.54 26.95
CA GLU A 97 22.03 8.00 25.87
C GLU A 97 22.68 6.79 25.19
N HIS A 98 23.99 6.83 24.92
CA HIS A 98 24.70 5.69 24.33
C HIS A 98 24.76 4.50 25.31
N ASN A 99 25.03 4.76 26.59
CA ASN A 99 25.03 3.71 27.62
C ASN A 99 23.62 3.10 27.78
N ALA A 100 22.58 3.93 27.81
CA ALA A 100 21.20 3.50 27.86
C ALA A 100 20.80 2.60 26.69
N GLN A 101 21.26 2.90 25.46
CA GLN A 101 21.01 2.08 24.28
C GLN A 101 21.59 0.67 24.44
N VAL A 102 22.85 0.55 24.86
CA VAL A 102 23.50 -0.75 25.10
C VAL A 102 22.77 -1.54 26.20
N ILE A 103 22.37 -0.88 27.29
CA ILE A 103 21.59 -1.50 28.37
C ILE A 103 20.22 -1.99 27.87
N LEU A 104 19.55 -1.25 26.99
CA LEU A 104 18.30 -1.72 26.40
C LEU A 104 18.51 -2.92 25.47
N TYR A 105 19.63 -2.97 24.74
CA TYR A 105 19.97 -4.13 23.92
C TYR A 105 20.23 -5.39 24.75
N THR A 106 20.80 -5.28 25.95
CA THR A 106 20.96 -6.47 26.80
C THR A 106 19.61 -7.06 27.20
N LEU A 107 18.58 -6.25 27.44
CA LEU A 107 17.21 -6.73 27.66
C LEU A 107 16.62 -7.39 26.41
N LEU A 108 16.80 -6.77 25.24
CA LEU A 108 16.34 -7.32 23.95
C LEU A 108 16.94 -8.71 23.72
N MET A 109 18.27 -8.80 23.80
CA MET A 109 18.97 -10.06 23.62
C MET A 109 18.62 -11.07 24.71
N SER A 110 18.36 -10.64 25.95
CA SER A 110 18.02 -11.57 27.03
C SER A 110 16.74 -12.35 26.74
N GLU A 111 15.72 -11.69 26.19
CA GLU A 111 14.48 -12.36 25.75
C GLU A 111 14.71 -13.23 24.52
N ARG A 112 15.48 -12.72 23.54
CA ARG A 112 15.75 -13.42 22.28
C ARG A 112 16.55 -14.72 22.46
N TYR A 113 17.61 -14.68 23.26
CA TYR A 113 18.49 -15.83 23.52
C TYR A 113 18.06 -16.65 24.73
N GLN A 114 16.98 -16.25 25.44
CA GLN A 114 16.49 -16.89 26.66
C GLN A 114 17.58 -17.06 27.74
N LYS A 115 18.52 -16.11 27.79
CA LYS A 115 19.66 -16.08 28.71
C LYS A 115 19.80 -14.70 29.29
N THR A 116 20.24 -14.58 30.54
CA THR A 116 20.52 -13.27 31.13
C THR A 116 21.77 -12.67 30.51
N ILE A 117 21.63 -11.51 29.86
CA ILE A 117 22.75 -10.73 29.32
C ILE A 117 22.88 -9.48 30.19
N ASP A 118 24.04 -9.34 30.83
CA ASP A 118 24.30 -8.36 31.90
C ASP A 118 25.32 -7.29 31.48
N SER A 119 25.85 -7.38 30.26
CA SER A 119 26.92 -6.52 29.79
C SER A 119 26.93 -6.40 28.27
N GLY A 120 27.54 -5.32 27.78
CA GLY A 120 27.69 -5.01 26.35
C GLY A 120 28.94 -4.18 26.07
N LEU A 121 29.24 -3.99 24.79
CA LEU A 121 30.38 -3.23 24.31
C LEU A 121 29.92 -2.00 23.51
N LEU A 122 30.62 -0.89 23.71
CA LEU A 122 30.39 0.37 22.99
C LEU A 122 31.70 0.81 22.36
N TYR A 123 31.75 0.92 21.04
CA TYR A 123 32.96 1.30 20.30
C TYR A 123 32.79 2.65 19.58
N TYR A 124 33.69 3.59 19.86
CA TYR A 124 33.72 4.91 19.23
C TYR A 124 34.76 4.95 18.11
N LEU A 125 34.31 4.96 16.85
CA LEU A 125 35.19 4.95 15.68
C LEU A 125 36.12 6.18 15.62
N GLN A 126 35.66 7.34 16.09
CA GLN A 126 36.44 8.59 16.00
C GLN A 126 37.61 8.65 16.99
N THR A 127 37.47 8.03 18.17
CA THR A 127 38.49 8.03 19.21
C THR A 127 39.22 6.70 19.32
N ASP A 128 38.78 5.69 18.57
CA ASP A 128 39.29 4.31 18.62
C ASP A 128 39.25 3.72 20.05
N GLN A 129 38.18 4.02 20.77
CA GLN A 129 38.00 3.61 22.17
C GLN A 129 36.84 2.63 22.31
N THR A 130 37.10 1.52 23.01
CA THR A 130 36.08 0.52 23.40
C THR A 130 35.79 0.65 24.88
N GLN A 131 34.52 0.78 25.22
CA GLN A 131 34.05 0.77 26.61
C GLN A 131 33.14 -0.44 26.85
N GLY A 132 33.31 -1.06 28.01
CA GLY A 132 32.41 -2.08 28.52
C GLY A 132 31.29 -1.44 29.33
N ILE A 133 30.05 -1.83 29.06
CA ILE A 133 28.88 -1.39 29.80
C ILE A 133 28.40 -2.57 30.64
N THR A 134 28.39 -2.41 31.96
CA THR A 134 27.75 -3.37 32.87
C THR A 134 26.38 -2.84 33.26
N VAL A 135 25.37 -3.70 33.17
CA VAL A 135 24.00 -3.36 33.52
C VAL A 135 23.83 -3.31 35.03
N GLN A 136 23.46 -2.15 35.58
CA GLN A 136 23.03 -2.04 36.97
C GLN A 136 21.51 -2.11 37.07
N ARG A 137 21.01 -2.67 38.18
CA ARG A 137 19.57 -2.78 38.42
C ARG A 137 18.89 -1.40 38.47
N SER A 138 19.56 -0.39 39.04
CA SER A 138 19.08 1.00 39.09
C SER A 138 18.83 1.57 37.69
N ASP A 139 19.77 1.35 36.76
CA ASP A 139 19.68 1.85 35.39
C ASP A 139 18.53 1.18 34.64
N LEU A 140 18.40 -0.14 34.77
CA LEU A 140 17.28 -0.90 34.20
C LEU A 140 15.93 -0.38 34.70
N VAL A 141 15.80 -0.20 36.01
CA VAL A 141 14.56 0.30 36.62
C VAL A 141 14.24 1.70 36.07
N GLY A 142 15.23 2.60 36.04
CA GLY A 142 15.05 3.94 35.49
C GLY A 142 14.63 3.94 34.02
N LEU A 143 15.29 3.14 33.18
CA LEU A 143 14.99 3.05 31.75
C LEU A 143 13.61 2.44 31.47
N ILE A 144 13.21 1.41 32.23
CA ILE A 144 11.87 0.82 32.09
C ILE A 144 10.78 1.79 32.56
N ILE A 145 11.02 2.56 33.64
CA ILE A 145 10.09 3.63 34.04
C ILE A 145 9.94 4.66 32.92
N ARG A 146 11.04 5.15 32.33
CA ARG A 146 10.99 6.09 31.20
C ARG A 146 10.30 5.49 29.97
N ARG A 147 10.52 4.21 29.68
CA ARG A 147 9.79 3.50 28.61
C ARG A 147 8.30 3.46 28.88
N ASN A 148 7.88 3.18 30.11
CA ASN A 148 6.47 3.14 30.49
C ASN A 148 5.81 4.53 30.41
N GLU A 149 6.51 5.59 30.83
CA GLU A 149 6.08 6.98 30.64
C GLU A 149 5.88 7.29 29.15
N LEU A 150 6.87 6.98 28.30
CA LEU A 150 6.78 7.18 26.85
C LEU A 150 5.60 6.40 26.24
N ALA A 151 5.41 5.14 26.64
CA ALA A 151 4.29 4.33 26.16
C ALA A 151 2.93 4.91 26.61
N SER A 152 2.84 5.41 27.85
CA SER A 152 1.66 6.10 28.35
C SER A 152 1.37 7.36 27.55
N ASP A 153 2.40 8.14 27.24
CA ASP A 153 2.24 9.40 26.51
C ASP A 153 1.93 9.17 25.03
N ILE A 154 2.48 8.13 24.40
CA ILE A 154 2.05 7.71 23.04
C ILE A 154 0.56 7.32 23.07
N LEU A 155 0.12 6.57 24.08
CA LEU A 155 -1.28 6.19 24.20
C LEU A 155 -2.19 7.41 24.43
N LYS A 156 -1.79 8.36 25.28
CA LYS A 156 -2.52 9.62 25.48
C LYS A 156 -2.53 10.46 24.20
N ALA A 157 -1.44 10.52 23.46
CA ALA A 157 -1.41 11.23 22.17
C ALA A 157 -2.40 10.61 21.18
N LEU A 158 -2.45 9.28 21.09
CA LEU A 158 -3.39 8.58 20.20
C LEU A 158 -4.86 8.76 20.65
N VAL A 159 -5.14 8.69 21.96
CA VAL A 159 -6.52 8.68 22.48
C VAL A 159 -7.07 10.09 22.70
N LEU A 160 -6.26 10.98 23.27
CA LEU A 160 -6.65 12.32 23.74
C LEU A 160 -6.02 13.45 22.91
N GLN A 161 -5.18 13.14 21.91
CA GLN A 161 -4.40 14.13 21.15
C GLN A 161 -3.57 15.07 22.03
N GLN A 162 -3.10 14.52 23.16
CA GLN A 162 -2.31 15.27 24.12
C GLN A 162 -0.87 14.76 24.09
N LEU A 163 0.02 15.61 23.58
CA LEU A 163 1.46 15.39 23.65
C LEU A 163 1.99 15.66 25.07
N PRO A 164 3.16 15.11 25.43
CA PRO A 164 3.85 15.47 26.66
C PRO A 164 4.04 16.99 26.79
N PRO A 165 4.08 17.51 28.03
CA PRO A 165 4.37 18.93 28.24
C PRO A 165 5.75 19.28 27.68
N VAL A 166 5.85 20.48 27.09
CA VAL A 166 7.12 20.95 26.56
C VAL A 166 8.12 21.18 27.68
N LEU A 167 9.35 20.73 27.47
CA LEU A 167 10.46 20.94 28.38
C LEU A 167 10.72 22.45 28.54
N GLN A 168 10.75 22.93 29.78
CA GLN A 168 11.10 24.32 30.10
C GLN A 168 12.62 24.53 30.10
N SER A 169 13.31 24.01 29.09
CA SER A 169 14.77 24.07 28.96
C SER A 169 15.15 24.63 27.60
N SER A 170 15.48 25.92 27.54
CA SER A 170 15.83 26.57 26.28
C SER A 170 17.07 25.95 25.62
N SER A 171 18.03 25.42 26.38
CA SER A 171 19.23 24.81 25.80
C SER A 171 18.90 23.50 25.08
N MET A 172 18.12 22.62 25.71
CA MET A 172 17.68 21.35 25.10
C MET A 172 16.75 21.60 23.92
N CYS A 173 15.80 22.52 24.06
CA CYS A 173 14.83 22.81 23.00
C CYS A 173 15.49 23.41 21.74
N ARG A 174 16.51 24.27 21.89
CA ARG A 174 17.25 24.84 20.73
C ARG A 174 18.04 23.79 19.96
N GLY A 175 18.51 22.72 20.64
CA GLY A 175 19.16 21.58 20.00
C GLY A 175 18.19 20.53 19.44
N CYS A 176 16.88 20.67 19.69
CA CYS A 176 15.89 19.67 19.30
C CYS A 176 15.58 19.74 17.80
N ARG A 177 15.78 18.62 17.10
CA ARG A 177 15.47 18.49 15.66
C ARG A 177 13.97 18.66 15.34
N HIS A 178 13.11 18.51 16.35
CA HIS A 178 11.66 18.63 16.21
C HIS A 178 11.12 19.99 16.66
N LEU A 179 11.98 20.97 16.97
CA LEU A 179 11.59 22.28 17.51
C LEU A 179 10.44 22.95 16.73
N ASN A 180 10.51 22.97 15.40
CA ASN A 180 9.52 23.65 14.58
C ASN A 180 8.16 22.93 14.64
N ALA A 181 8.14 21.60 14.47
CA ALA A 181 6.93 20.80 14.58
C ALA A 181 6.33 20.87 16.00
N CYS A 182 7.18 20.77 17.03
CA CYS A 182 6.78 20.90 18.42
C CYS A 182 6.14 22.26 18.70
N SER A 183 6.73 23.35 18.20
CA SER A 183 6.16 24.71 18.35
C SER A 183 4.78 24.82 17.70
N ILE A 184 4.60 24.25 16.51
CA ILE A 184 3.32 24.27 15.79
C ILE A 184 2.25 23.49 16.55
N TYR A 185 2.54 22.24 16.95
CA TYR A 185 1.58 21.43 17.72
C TYR A 185 1.26 22.08 19.08
N HIS A 186 2.26 22.60 19.79
CA HIS A 186 2.05 23.29 21.05
C HIS A 186 1.09 24.46 20.88
N LYS A 187 1.28 25.29 19.85
CA LYS A 187 0.37 26.40 19.53
C LYS A 187 -1.03 25.91 19.12
N ALA A 188 -1.11 24.84 18.32
CA ALA A 188 -2.37 24.26 17.86
C ALA A 188 -3.26 23.76 19.00
N HIS A 189 -2.65 23.27 20.08
CA HIS A 189 -3.34 22.82 21.30
C HIS A 189 -3.42 23.90 22.40
N GLY A 190 -3.35 25.19 22.04
CA GLY A 190 -3.59 26.31 22.97
C GLY A 190 -2.36 26.80 23.74
N GLY A 191 -1.17 26.30 23.39
CA GLY A 191 0.10 26.76 23.94
C GLY A 191 0.42 28.23 23.63
N SER A 192 1.07 28.90 24.57
CA SER A 192 1.54 30.28 24.49
C SER A 192 3.06 30.39 24.68
N ILE A 193 3.62 31.55 24.38
CA ILE A 193 5.04 31.88 24.61
C ILE A 193 5.46 31.54 26.05
N LYS A 194 4.62 31.93 27.03
CA LYS A 194 4.87 31.71 28.46
C LYS A 194 4.92 30.22 28.82
N SER A 195 4.09 29.41 28.18
CA SER A 195 4.03 27.96 28.43
C SER A 195 5.14 27.15 27.72
N ASN A 196 5.87 27.76 26.78
CA ASN A 196 6.91 27.08 26.01
C ASN A 196 8.34 27.41 26.48
N GLY A 197 8.53 28.54 27.17
CA GLY A 197 9.84 28.94 27.69
C GLY A 197 10.90 29.32 26.63
N LEU A 198 10.49 29.48 25.36
CA LEU A 198 11.37 29.72 24.21
C LEU A 198 11.36 31.16 23.67
N GLY A 199 10.49 32.03 24.19
CA GLY A 199 10.41 33.44 23.79
C GLY A 199 10.19 33.61 22.28
N ASP A 200 11.00 34.48 21.66
CA ASP A 200 10.92 34.87 20.26
C ASP A 200 11.02 33.70 19.26
N VAL A 201 11.71 32.61 19.63
CA VAL A 201 11.85 31.43 18.76
C VAL A 201 10.51 30.77 18.51
N PHE A 202 9.64 30.72 19.54
CA PHE A 202 8.29 30.17 19.41
C PHE A 202 7.41 31.04 18.51
N ASP A 203 7.48 32.36 18.68
CA ASP A 203 6.72 33.30 17.86
C ASP A 203 7.19 33.30 16.41
N SER A 204 8.51 33.26 16.17
CA SER A 204 9.05 33.14 14.83
C SER A 204 8.50 31.91 14.09
N ASN A 205 8.35 30.79 14.80
CA ASN A 205 7.86 29.53 14.24
C ASN A 205 6.34 29.46 14.04
N THR A 206 5.56 30.37 14.62
CA THR A 206 4.09 30.25 14.66
C THR A 206 3.33 31.49 14.22
N LYS A 207 3.95 32.67 14.19
CA LYS A 207 3.29 33.96 13.88
C LYS A 207 2.68 34.04 12.49
N HIS A 208 3.19 33.26 11.53
CA HIS A 208 2.69 33.22 10.16
C HIS A 208 1.43 32.36 9.99
N LEU A 209 0.96 31.71 11.07
CA LEU A 209 -0.18 30.81 11.06
C LEU A 209 -1.40 31.45 11.71
N THR A 210 -2.57 31.20 11.12
CA THR A 210 -3.86 31.70 11.58
C THR A 210 -4.63 30.66 12.39
N SER A 211 -5.75 31.05 13.01
CA SER A 211 -6.64 30.10 13.68
C SER A 211 -7.27 29.08 12.72
N SER A 212 -7.50 29.42 11.44
CA SER A 212 -7.99 28.46 10.43
C SER A 212 -6.94 27.39 10.15
N HIS A 213 -5.66 27.79 10.08
CA HIS A 213 -4.54 26.87 9.89
C HIS A 213 -4.43 25.84 11.00
N PHE A 214 -4.53 26.26 12.27
CA PHE A 214 -4.50 25.33 13.41
C PHE A 214 -5.71 24.39 13.45
N LYS A 215 -6.92 24.89 13.17
CA LYS A 215 -8.12 24.05 13.07
C LYS A 215 -7.98 22.98 11.99
N PHE A 216 -7.44 23.36 10.84
CA PHE A 216 -7.18 22.41 9.74
C PHE A 216 -6.17 21.34 10.15
N LEU A 217 -5.05 21.73 10.78
CA LEU A 217 -4.04 20.80 11.28
C LEU A 217 -4.64 19.80 12.27
N CYS A 218 -5.30 20.28 13.32
CA CYS A 218 -5.88 19.41 14.36
C CYS A 218 -6.95 18.46 13.78
N HIS A 219 -7.81 18.96 12.90
CA HIS A 219 -8.84 18.16 12.26
C HIS A 219 -8.25 16.99 11.46
N TRP A 220 -7.30 17.25 10.55
CA TRP A 220 -6.71 16.18 9.74
C TRP A 220 -5.80 15.26 10.55
N ASP A 221 -5.09 15.75 11.57
CA ASP A 221 -4.30 14.91 12.47
C ASP A 221 -5.20 13.94 13.25
N HIS A 222 -6.38 14.41 13.70
CA HIS A 222 -7.41 13.58 14.33
C HIS A 222 -7.98 12.50 13.41
N LEU A 223 -8.26 12.85 12.16
CA LEU A 223 -8.71 11.86 11.18
C LEU A 223 -7.66 10.76 10.93
N ILE A 224 -6.37 11.13 10.92
CA ILE A 224 -5.28 10.15 10.81
C ILE A 224 -5.23 9.26 12.07
N ASP A 225 -5.43 9.80 13.27
CA ASP A 225 -5.53 9.01 14.50
C ASP A 225 -6.70 8.01 14.47
N LEU A 226 -7.88 8.47 14.05
CA LEU A 226 -9.07 7.62 13.95
C LEU A 226 -8.89 6.47 12.95
N GLU A 227 -8.25 6.73 11.81
CA GLU A 227 -7.94 5.70 10.82
C GLU A 227 -6.88 4.73 11.35
N ALA A 228 -5.80 5.23 11.96
CA ALA A 228 -4.72 4.41 12.49
C ALA A 228 -5.18 3.50 13.65
N LYS A 229 -6.08 3.98 14.51
CA LYS A 229 -6.69 3.18 15.59
C LYS A 229 -7.33 1.91 15.04
N GLY A 230 -8.08 2.01 13.94
CA GLY A 230 -8.74 0.87 13.30
C GLY A 230 -7.75 -0.24 12.89
N THR A 231 -6.58 0.14 12.37
CA THR A 231 -5.54 -0.80 11.95
C THR A 231 -4.74 -1.40 13.13
N GLU A 232 -4.54 -0.65 14.22
CA GLU A 232 -3.82 -1.16 15.40
C GLU A 232 -4.58 -2.26 16.15
N PHE A 233 -5.91 -2.25 16.15
CA PHE A 233 -6.71 -3.34 16.73
C PHE A 233 -6.43 -4.67 16.01
N LEU A 234 -6.30 -4.66 14.69
CA LEU A 234 -5.96 -5.86 13.89
C LEU A 234 -4.57 -6.39 14.22
N LYS A 235 -3.61 -5.50 14.54
CA LYS A 235 -2.26 -5.92 14.97
C LYS A 235 -2.28 -6.60 16.33
N LYS A 236 -3.07 -6.12 17.30
CA LYS A 236 -3.15 -6.74 18.63
C LYS A 236 -3.59 -8.20 18.57
N ASP A 237 -4.39 -8.58 17.58
CA ASP A 237 -4.76 -9.99 17.35
C ASP A 237 -3.55 -10.83 16.91
N MET A 238 -2.65 -10.30 16.06
CA MET A 238 -1.42 -11.01 15.67
C MET A 238 -0.57 -11.43 16.88
N TRP A 239 -0.52 -10.58 17.91
CA TRP A 239 0.25 -10.83 19.13
C TRP A 239 -0.52 -11.61 20.20
N ARG A 240 -1.85 -11.65 20.12
CA ARG A 240 -2.72 -12.35 21.09
C ARG A 240 -3.09 -13.75 20.66
N SER A 241 -2.92 -14.12 19.39
CA SER A 241 -3.13 -15.47 18.88
C SER A 241 -2.05 -16.46 19.36
N TYR A 242 -1.88 -16.55 20.68
CA TYR A 242 -1.18 -17.63 21.36
C TYR A 242 -2.03 -18.91 21.44
N ASN A 243 -3.28 -18.88 21.00
CA ASN A 243 -4.16 -20.04 20.93
C ASN A 243 -5.13 -19.92 19.74
N LEU A 244 -5.29 -21.04 19.02
CA LEU A 244 -6.23 -21.34 17.93
C LEU A 244 -5.87 -20.93 16.49
N ARG A 245 -6.20 -21.89 15.63
CA ARG A 245 -6.22 -22.01 14.16
C ARG A 245 -6.96 -20.88 13.41
N THR A 246 -6.91 -19.66 13.89
CA THR A 246 -7.49 -18.51 13.20
C THR A 246 -6.47 -18.04 12.16
N ARG A 247 -6.75 -18.33 10.88
CA ARG A 247 -6.10 -17.66 9.75
C ARG A 247 -6.32 -16.16 9.92
N SER A 248 -5.35 -15.47 10.51
CA SER A 248 -5.31 -14.01 10.53
C SER A 248 -5.38 -13.51 9.09
N ALA A 249 -6.26 -12.55 8.82
CA ALA A 249 -6.72 -12.15 7.48
C ALA A 249 -5.66 -11.56 6.51
N GLY A 250 -4.36 -11.71 6.79
CA GLY A 250 -3.27 -11.08 6.02
C GLY A 250 -1.90 -11.77 6.05
N GLY A 251 -1.80 -13.04 6.49
CA GLY A 251 -0.52 -13.76 6.61
C GLY A 251 -0.61 -15.23 6.23
N VAL A 252 0.55 -15.84 5.97
CA VAL A 252 0.71 -17.27 5.62
C VAL A 252 1.53 -17.95 6.72
N SER A 253 0.98 -19.02 7.28
CA SER A 253 1.64 -19.86 8.29
C SER A 253 1.93 -21.25 7.72
N SER A 254 2.68 -22.06 8.46
CA SER A 254 2.97 -23.45 8.14
C SER A 254 3.70 -23.61 6.80
N ILE A 255 4.74 -22.80 6.62
CA ILE A 255 5.60 -22.82 5.42
C ILE A 255 7.04 -23.18 5.79
N VAL A 256 7.76 -23.81 4.85
CA VAL A 256 9.18 -24.19 4.99
C VAL A 256 10.00 -23.58 3.88
N ILE A 257 11.31 -23.45 4.10
CA ILE A 257 12.24 -23.01 3.06
C ILE A 257 12.43 -24.16 2.06
N ASP A 258 12.25 -23.87 0.77
CA ASP A 258 12.52 -24.80 -0.32
C ASP A 258 14.02 -24.82 -0.65
N ALA A 259 14.68 -25.96 -0.39
CA ALA A 259 16.11 -26.16 -0.63
C ALA A 259 16.46 -26.57 -2.07
N SER A 260 15.46 -26.85 -2.92
CA SER A 260 15.68 -27.51 -4.22
C SER A 260 16.62 -26.77 -5.17
N GLN A 261 16.81 -25.45 -4.98
CA GLN A 261 17.67 -24.60 -5.80
C GLN A 261 18.79 -23.91 -5.00
N GLY A 262 19.11 -24.39 -3.79
CA GLY A 262 20.12 -23.81 -2.91
C GLY A 262 19.57 -22.77 -1.91
N ILE A 263 20.37 -22.47 -0.88
CA ILE A 263 20.01 -21.58 0.23
C ILE A 263 21.16 -20.58 0.45
N PRO A 264 20.98 -19.27 0.22
CA PRO A 264 19.79 -18.62 -0.36
C PRO A 264 19.52 -19.07 -1.80
N TYR A 265 18.25 -19.00 -2.21
CA TYR A 265 17.75 -19.32 -3.56
C TYR A 265 18.45 -18.50 -4.65
N SER A 266 18.76 -17.23 -4.36
CA SER A 266 19.57 -16.36 -5.20
C SER A 266 20.32 -15.36 -4.33
N LYS A 267 21.56 -15.04 -4.74
CA LYS A 267 22.40 -14.01 -4.15
C LYS A 267 22.82 -13.03 -5.24
N SER A 268 22.16 -11.87 -5.30
CA SER A 268 22.65 -10.77 -6.13
C SER A 268 23.89 -10.17 -5.46
N HIS A 269 25.06 -10.31 -6.09
CA HIS A 269 26.31 -9.74 -5.55
C HIS A 269 26.31 -8.21 -5.53
N GLU A 270 25.53 -7.56 -6.38
CA GLU A 270 25.46 -6.09 -6.49
C GLU A 270 24.56 -5.44 -5.43
N ASP A 271 23.45 -6.09 -5.05
CA ASP A 271 22.41 -5.51 -4.18
C ASP A 271 22.45 -5.99 -2.71
N ASN A 272 23.36 -6.90 -2.37
CA ASN A 272 23.52 -7.46 -1.00
C ASN A 272 22.19 -8.02 -0.41
N ARG A 273 21.32 -8.53 -1.27
CA ARG A 273 20.01 -9.12 -0.93
C ARG A 273 20.07 -10.64 -0.96
N PHE A 274 19.32 -11.25 -0.04
CA PHE A 274 19.24 -12.70 0.14
C PHE A 274 17.81 -13.15 -0.14
N VAL A 275 17.64 -13.95 -1.18
CA VAL A 275 16.33 -14.42 -1.62
C VAL A 275 16.07 -15.82 -1.08
N TYR A 276 14.89 -16.03 -0.51
CA TYR A 276 14.44 -17.33 -0.02
C TYR A 276 13.08 -17.67 -0.60
N ARG A 277 12.91 -18.93 -0.98
CA ARG A 277 11.67 -19.48 -1.48
C ARG A 277 11.00 -20.28 -0.37
N PHE A 278 9.72 -20.03 -0.14
CA PHE A 278 8.91 -20.70 0.86
C PHE A 278 7.79 -21.50 0.19
N VAL A 279 7.56 -22.72 0.68
CA VAL A 279 6.50 -23.63 0.22
C VAL A 279 5.65 -24.09 1.39
N PRO A 280 4.37 -24.46 1.19
CA PRO A 280 3.55 -25.07 2.24
C PRO A 280 4.23 -26.30 2.84
N HIS A 281 4.12 -26.45 4.16
CA HIS A 281 4.62 -27.62 4.87
C HIS A 281 3.70 -28.81 4.62
N ASP A 282 4.11 -29.77 3.77
CA ASP A 282 3.38 -31.03 3.55
C ASP A 282 3.53 -31.95 4.78
N THR A 283 2.46 -32.08 5.57
CA THR A 283 2.43 -32.95 6.76
C THR A 283 2.33 -34.45 6.46
N SER A 284 2.52 -34.89 5.21
CA SER A 284 2.33 -36.29 4.80
C SER A 284 3.57 -37.18 4.90
N CYS A 285 4.73 -36.67 5.36
CA CYS A 285 5.97 -37.45 5.44
C CYS A 285 6.66 -37.35 6.80
N SER A 286 6.00 -37.74 7.89
CA SER A 286 6.71 -38.10 9.12
C SER A 286 5.87 -38.95 10.08
N SER A 287 5.66 -40.23 9.75
CA SER A 287 5.59 -41.34 10.74
C SER A 287 5.37 -42.68 10.03
N ILE A 288 6.38 -43.55 10.13
CA ILE A 288 6.32 -45.02 10.23
C ILE A 288 5.52 -45.75 9.13
N VAL A 289 6.26 -46.55 8.36
CA VAL A 289 5.77 -47.58 7.44
C VAL A 289 4.76 -48.49 8.14
N SER A 290 3.51 -48.42 7.70
CA SER A 290 2.59 -49.55 7.66
C SER A 290 1.76 -49.38 6.39
N ASP A 291 1.92 -50.34 5.47
CA ASP A 291 1.17 -50.45 4.22
C ASP A 291 -0.34 -50.49 4.44
N ASP A 292 -1.05 -50.16 3.36
CA ASP A 292 -2.49 -50.32 3.10
C ASP A 292 -3.44 -49.18 3.53
N ASP A 293 -3.50 -48.09 2.74
CA ASP A 293 -4.77 -47.51 2.28
C ASP A 293 -4.57 -46.47 1.13
N PRO A 294 -5.08 -46.66 -0.11
CA PRO A 294 -4.91 -45.73 -1.22
C PRO A 294 -6.01 -44.65 -1.26
N SER A 295 -6.24 -43.95 -0.14
CA SER A 295 -7.27 -42.90 -0.07
C SER A 295 -6.84 -41.62 0.68
N SER A 296 -5.56 -41.26 0.65
CA SER A 296 -5.10 -39.96 1.14
C SER A 296 -5.41 -38.85 0.13
N VAL A 297 -6.55 -38.18 0.34
CA VAL A 297 -6.89 -36.91 -0.32
C VAL A 297 -5.81 -35.90 0.05
N SER A 298 -4.93 -35.57 -0.91
CA SER A 298 -3.95 -34.49 -0.77
C SER A 298 -4.69 -33.17 -0.55
N LEU A 299 -4.77 -32.72 0.71
CA LEU A 299 -5.24 -31.38 1.07
C LEU A 299 -4.21 -30.37 0.57
N LYS A 300 -4.27 -30.02 -0.72
CA LYS A 300 -3.51 -28.89 -1.28
C LYS A 300 -3.93 -27.63 -0.50
N ILE A 301 -3.02 -27.13 0.32
CA ILE A 301 -3.17 -25.84 1.00
C ILE A 301 -3.06 -24.79 -0.11
N ASP A 302 -4.21 -24.37 -0.65
CA ASP A 302 -4.28 -23.25 -1.57
C ASP A 302 -3.80 -21.99 -0.81
N LEU A 303 -2.65 -21.46 -1.23
CA LEU A 303 -2.15 -20.14 -0.84
C LEU A 303 -3.08 -19.08 -1.48
N ASP A 304 -4.33 -18.99 -1.00
CA ASP A 304 -5.27 -17.94 -1.42
C ASP A 304 -4.92 -16.66 -0.65
N VAL A 305 -3.80 -16.02 -1.06
CA VAL A 305 -3.14 -14.98 -0.26
C VAL A 305 -3.53 -13.57 -0.70
N THR A 306 -3.77 -12.70 0.28
CA THR A 306 -3.86 -11.24 0.14
C THR A 306 -2.51 -10.54 -0.10
N LEU A 307 -1.41 -11.29 -0.08
CA LEU A 307 -0.05 -10.83 -0.29
C LEU A 307 0.23 -10.68 -1.79
N ARG A 308 0.96 -9.63 -2.16
CA ARG A 308 1.35 -9.33 -3.55
C ARG A 308 2.85 -9.08 -3.67
N SER A 309 3.40 -9.26 -4.86
CA SER A 309 4.74 -8.77 -5.18
C SER A 309 4.87 -7.28 -4.80
N GLY A 310 5.99 -6.95 -4.14
CA GLY A 310 6.28 -5.63 -3.58
C GLY A 310 5.76 -5.39 -2.15
N ASP A 311 4.91 -6.26 -1.59
CA ASP A 311 4.44 -6.12 -0.21
C ASP A 311 5.60 -6.32 0.80
N PHE A 312 5.61 -5.49 1.84
CA PHE A 312 6.50 -5.68 2.98
C PHE A 312 5.95 -6.75 3.91
N VAL A 313 6.85 -7.60 4.39
CA VAL A 313 6.49 -8.72 5.26
C VAL A 313 7.47 -8.88 6.42
N ILE A 314 6.96 -9.48 7.49
CA ILE A 314 7.72 -9.91 8.65
C ILE A 314 7.77 -11.44 8.62
N LEU A 315 8.98 -12.00 8.66
CA LEU A 315 9.21 -13.43 8.82
C LEU A 315 9.40 -13.75 10.30
N SER A 316 8.61 -14.68 10.81
CA SER A 316 8.70 -15.19 12.17
C SER A 316 8.82 -16.72 12.18
N ASN A 317 9.55 -17.26 13.15
CA ASN A 317 9.56 -18.69 13.42
C ASN A 317 8.24 -19.07 14.12
N GLU A 318 7.51 -20.03 13.58
CA GLU A 318 6.20 -20.43 14.11
C GLU A 318 6.31 -21.21 15.43
N SER A 319 7.40 -21.95 15.64
CA SER A 319 7.61 -22.75 16.85
C SER A 319 8.07 -21.91 18.05
N SER A 320 8.94 -20.93 17.83
CA SER A 320 9.46 -20.05 18.90
C SER A 320 8.73 -18.72 18.98
N HIS A 321 7.88 -18.39 18.01
CA HIS A 321 7.19 -17.11 17.84
C HIS A 321 8.15 -15.89 17.77
N GLN A 322 9.40 -16.13 17.39
CA GLN A 322 10.41 -15.08 17.29
C GLN A 322 10.41 -14.45 15.90
N THR A 323 10.34 -13.12 15.86
CA THR A 323 10.57 -12.35 14.63
C THR A 323 12.04 -12.42 14.23
N ILE A 324 12.30 -12.88 13.00
CA ILE A 324 13.65 -13.10 12.49
C ILE A 324 14.09 -11.98 11.57
N ALA A 325 13.29 -11.63 10.56
CA ALA A 325 13.68 -10.65 9.56
C ALA A 325 12.48 -9.94 8.93
N ARG A 326 12.76 -8.77 8.34
CA ARG A 326 11.82 -8.07 7.46
C ARG A 326 12.26 -8.24 6.02
N GLY A 327 11.29 -8.46 5.15
CA GLY A 327 11.54 -8.70 3.74
C GLY A 327 10.52 -8.04 2.84
N VAL A 328 10.75 -8.19 1.54
CA VAL A 328 9.85 -7.76 0.47
C VAL A 328 9.54 -8.98 -0.39
N ILE A 329 8.27 -9.18 -0.70
CA ILE A 329 7.85 -10.24 -1.61
C ILE A 329 8.30 -9.90 -3.02
N LEU A 330 9.02 -10.81 -3.67
CA LEU A 330 9.40 -10.69 -5.08
C LEU A 330 8.34 -11.32 -5.98
N ASP A 331 7.87 -12.51 -5.61
CA ASP A 331 6.91 -13.27 -6.38
C ASP A 331 5.99 -14.11 -5.48
N THR A 332 4.77 -14.34 -5.96
CA THR A 332 3.74 -15.14 -5.29
C THR A 332 3.07 -16.03 -6.32
N SER A 333 3.05 -17.34 -6.04
CA SER A 333 2.26 -18.30 -6.80
C SER A 333 1.32 -19.08 -5.86
N LYS A 334 0.52 -19.98 -6.43
CA LYS A 334 -0.34 -20.88 -5.65
C LYS A 334 0.42 -21.86 -4.75
N ASN A 335 1.69 -22.13 -5.05
CA ASN A 335 2.47 -23.19 -4.40
C ASN A 335 3.73 -22.68 -3.69
N HIS A 336 4.13 -21.43 -3.91
CA HIS A 336 5.31 -20.87 -3.28
C HIS A 336 5.25 -19.35 -3.18
N ILE A 337 6.01 -18.81 -2.23
CA ILE A 337 6.22 -17.37 -2.04
C ILE A 337 7.73 -17.13 -2.01
N THR A 338 8.20 -16.15 -2.77
CA THR A 338 9.60 -15.77 -2.83
C THR A 338 9.79 -14.42 -2.14
N VAL A 339 10.67 -14.37 -1.15
CA VAL A 339 10.91 -13.17 -0.34
C VAL A 339 12.38 -12.80 -0.35
N SER A 340 12.65 -11.52 -0.58
CA SER A 340 13.97 -10.92 -0.47
C SER A 340 14.17 -10.30 0.91
N PHE A 341 15.30 -10.59 1.54
CA PHE A 341 15.73 -10.00 2.82
C PHE A 341 17.04 -9.24 2.62
N SER A 342 17.28 -8.23 3.46
CA SER A 342 18.53 -7.46 3.46
C SER A 342 19.70 -8.18 4.14
N LYS A 343 19.45 -9.37 4.73
CA LYS A 343 20.46 -10.15 5.43
C LYS A 343 20.19 -11.66 5.36
N LEU A 344 21.21 -12.45 5.64
CA LEU A 344 21.08 -13.90 5.83
C LEU A 344 20.19 -14.21 7.03
N LEU A 345 19.29 -15.18 6.86
CA LEU A 345 18.47 -15.66 7.96
C LEU A 345 19.32 -16.47 8.94
N ARG A 346 19.27 -16.13 10.22
CA ARG A 346 19.94 -16.84 11.32
C ARG A 346 18.95 -17.18 12.41
N ILE A 347 19.15 -18.33 13.07
CA ILE A 347 18.32 -18.77 14.20
C ILE A 347 19.03 -18.38 15.49
N PRO A 348 18.37 -17.65 16.41
CA PRO A 348 18.98 -17.26 17.67
C PRO A 348 19.44 -18.47 18.50
N GLY A 349 20.66 -18.40 19.05
CA GLY A 349 21.16 -19.33 20.06
C GLY A 349 21.72 -20.66 19.55
N ARG A 350 21.73 -20.91 18.23
CA ARG A 350 22.40 -22.05 17.60
C ARG A 350 23.49 -21.56 16.64
N SER A 351 24.56 -22.33 16.48
CA SER A 351 25.47 -22.18 15.35
C SER A 351 24.66 -22.45 14.08
N SER A 352 24.12 -21.40 13.47
CA SER A 352 23.08 -21.51 12.46
C SER A 352 23.63 -22.19 11.21
N THR A 353 23.41 -23.50 11.07
CA THR A 353 23.71 -24.22 9.83
C THR A 353 22.51 -24.11 8.89
N GLU A 354 22.74 -24.18 7.57
CA GLU A 354 21.66 -24.18 6.58
C GLU A 354 20.63 -25.29 6.84
N HIS A 355 21.08 -26.42 7.38
CA HIS A 355 20.21 -27.53 7.80
C HIS A 355 19.26 -27.19 8.95
N ASP A 356 19.60 -26.25 9.82
CA ASP A 356 18.72 -25.85 10.93
C ASP A 356 17.56 -24.99 10.43
N LEU A 357 17.79 -24.17 9.41
CA LEU A 357 16.77 -23.32 8.77
C LEU A 357 15.68 -24.15 8.09
N LEU A 358 16.07 -25.25 7.45
CA LEU A 358 15.15 -26.16 6.76
C LEU A 358 14.22 -26.93 7.69
N LYS A 359 14.63 -27.14 8.95
CA LYS A 359 13.82 -27.82 9.96
C LYS A 359 12.80 -26.89 10.62
N GLN A 360 12.90 -25.58 10.40
CA GLN A 360 11.98 -24.63 11.01
C GLN A 360 10.70 -24.51 10.19
N VAL A 361 9.60 -24.32 10.92
CA VAL A 361 8.33 -23.88 10.34
C VAL A 361 8.23 -22.37 10.49
N TRP A 362 7.89 -21.72 9.39
CA TRP A 362 7.90 -20.27 9.24
C TRP A 362 6.49 -19.72 9.08
N ARG A 363 6.36 -18.44 9.41
CA ARG A 363 5.18 -17.63 9.19
C ARG A 363 5.58 -16.29 8.60
N ILE A 364 4.84 -15.87 7.57
CA ILE A 364 4.98 -14.58 6.89
C ILE A 364 3.73 -13.77 7.15
N ASP A 365 3.89 -12.61 7.78
CA ASP A 365 2.80 -11.66 8.01
C ASP A 365 3.06 -10.36 7.24
N LYS A 366 2.00 -9.75 6.68
CA LYS A 366 2.10 -8.44 6.03
C LYS A 366 2.45 -7.35 7.06
N ASP A 367 3.48 -6.55 6.80
CA ASP A 367 3.82 -5.38 7.63
C ASP A 367 2.93 -4.20 7.23
N GLU A 368 1.65 -4.24 7.63
CA GLU A 368 0.69 -3.19 7.28
C GLU A 368 0.93 -1.89 8.07
N ALA A 369 0.99 -0.77 7.33
CA ALA A 369 0.47 0.54 7.73
C ALA A 369 1.10 1.29 8.95
N VAL A 370 2.42 1.27 9.17
CA VAL A 370 3.05 2.33 10.02
C VAL A 370 3.62 3.45 9.16
N THR A 371 4.21 3.12 8.01
CA THR A 371 4.89 4.10 7.15
C THR A 371 3.92 5.07 6.47
N SER A 372 2.72 4.62 6.08
CA SER A 372 1.74 5.46 5.39
C SER A 372 1.22 6.59 6.27
N PHE A 373 0.79 6.31 7.51
CA PHE A 373 0.29 7.34 8.43
C PHE A 373 1.39 8.29 8.89
N ALA A 374 2.62 7.81 9.05
CA ALA A 374 3.76 8.67 9.33
C ALA A 374 4.00 9.67 8.19
N ILE A 375 3.92 9.21 6.92
CA ILE A 375 4.01 10.09 5.75
C ILE A 375 2.84 11.10 5.72
N MET A 376 1.61 10.66 6.02
CA MET A 376 0.45 11.57 6.09
C MET A 376 0.67 12.71 7.10
N ARG A 377 1.07 12.37 8.34
CA ARG A 377 1.37 13.38 9.38
C ARG A 377 2.56 14.25 9.00
N PHE A 378 3.62 13.65 8.45
CA PHE A 378 4.77 14.40 7.95
C PHE A 378 4.34 15.44 6.90
N ASN A 379 3.60 15.03 5.88
CA ASN A 379 3.13 15.93 4.83
C ASN A 379 2.23 17.04 5.39
N LEU A 380 1.34 16.69 6.32
CA LEU A 380 0.44 17.64 6.97
C LEU A 380 1.21 18.69 7.77
N VAL A 381 2.12 18.28 8.66
CA VAL A 381 2.92 19.22 9.48
C VAL A 381 3.82 20.09 8.61
N GLN A 382 4.37 19.53 7.54
CA GLN A 382 5.24 20.27 6.63
C GLN A 382 4.52 21.41 5.93
N LEU A 383 3.21 21.31 5.67
CA LEU A 383 2.40 22.41 5.13
C LEU A 383 2.38 23.64 6.05
N PHE A 384 2.58 23.48 7.35
CA PHE A 384 2.52 24.56 8.34
C PHE A 384 3.89 25.15 8.70
N LEU A 385 4.99 24.54 8.25
CA LEU A 385 6.32 25.11 8.41
C LEU A 385 6.45 26.42 7.63
N GLN A 386 7.26 27.34 8.18
CA GLN A 386 7.55 28.63 7.58
C GLN A 386 8.39 28.46 6.31
N ASN A 387 7.77 28.68 5.15
CA ASN A 387 8.37 28.67 3.81
C ASN A 387 7.37 29.31 2.85
N ASP A 388 7.84 30.08 1.87
CA ASP A 388 6.99 30.74 0.86
C ASP A 388 6.16 29.74 0.07
N GLN A 389 6.75 28.59 -0.30
CA GLN A 389 6.02 27.53 -1.01
C GLN A 389 4.87 26.98 -0.17
N ASN A 390 5.12 26.74 1.12
CA ASN A 390 4.10 26.26 2.04
C ASN A 390 3.04 27.33 2.30
N ALA A 391 3.42 28.61 2.37
CA ALA A 391 2.48 29.71 2.49
C ALA A 391 1.57 29.81 1.27
N HIS A 392 2.12 29.62 0.06
CA HIS A 392 1.34 29.55 -1.16
C HIS A 392 0.35 28.37 -1.15
N LEU A 393 0.82 27.17 -0.78
CA LEU A 393 -0.04 25.99 -0.66
C LEU A 393 -1.15 26.16 0.41
N ARG A 394 -0.85 26.76 1.56
CA ARG A 394 -1.85 27.04 2.62
C ARG A 394 -2.96 27.95 2.11
N ARG A 395 -2.62 29.01 1.37
CA ARG A 395 -3.61 29.91 0.78
C ARG A 395 -4.60 29.17 -0.13
N MET A 396 -4.10 28.27 -0.97
CA MET A 396 -4.95 27.50 -1.89
C MET A 396 -5.74 26.38 -1.21
N ILE A 397 -5.12 25.63 -0.29
CA ILE A 397 -5.68 24.36 0.21
C ILE A 397 -6.46 24.57 1.52
N VAL A 398 -5.96 25.42 2.39
CA VAL A 398 -6.53 25.68 3.72
C VAL A 398 -7.47 26.88 3.67
N ASP A 399 -7.00 28.00 3.13
CA ASP A 399 -7.77 29.25 3.07
C ASP A 399 -8.70 29.32 1.85
N LEU A 400 -8.56 28.38 0.91
CA LEU A 400 -9.38 28.26 -0.31
C LEU A 400 -9.40 29.56 -1.14
N GLU A 401 -8.23 30.18 -1.33
CA GLU A 401 -8.07 31.25 -2.31
C GLU A 401 -8.26 30.72 -3.74
N ALA A 402 -9.02 31.47 -4.54
CA ALA A 402 -9.31 31.10 -5.92
C ALA A 402 -8.02 31.08 -6.78
N PRO A 403 -7.85 30.08 -7.67
CA PRO A 403 -6.65 29.96 -8.48
C PRO A 403 -6.59 31.03 -9.56
N ARG A 404 -5.39 31.51 -9.85
CA ARG A 404 -5.12 32.49 -10.89
C ARG A 404 -4.77 31.83 -12.22
N PHE A 405 -5.23 32.46 -13.30
CA PHE A 405 -4.94 32.09 -14.68
C PHE A 405 -4.47 33.33 -15.45
N ASP A 406 -3.52 33.16 -16.36
CA ASP A 406 -3.08 34.22 -17.27
C ASP A 406 -4.20 34.64 -18.23
N SER A 407 -4.34 35.96 -18.40
CA SER A 407 -5.25 36.55 -19.38
C SER A 407 -4.67 36.35 -20.78
N GLY A 408 -5.49 35.86 -21.73
CA GLY A 408 -5.07 35.33 -23.04
C GLY A 408 -4.39 36.29 -24.04
N SER A 409 -3.78 37.38 -23.61
CA SER A 409 -3.15 38.39 -24.48
C SER A 409 -1.74 38.02 -24.98
N ILE A 410 -1.17 36.87 -24.57
CA ILE A 410 0.18 36.39 -24.99
C ILE A 410 0.07 35.12 -25.88
N VAL A 411 -1.13 34.79 -26.38
CA VAL A 411 -1.46 33.45 -26.89
C VAL A 411 -1.06 33.20 -28.36
N SER A 412 -0.80 34.23 -29.16
CA SER A 412 -0.66 34.07 -30.62
C SER A 412 0.70 33.55 -31.10
N GLN A 413 1.73 33.52 -30.25
CA GLN A 413 3.09 33.07 -30.62
C GLN A 413 3.62 31.89 -29.81
N ASP A 414 2.80 31.31 -28.91
CA ASP A 414 3.26 30.21 -28.07
C ASP A 414 3.33 28.89 -28.87
N PRO A 415 4.52 28.26 -29.01
CA PRO A 415 4.67 27.00 -29.74
C PRO A 415 3.86 25.84 -29.13
N ALA A 416 3.66 25.83 -27.81
CA ALA A 416 2.87 24.81 -27.13
C ALA A 416 1.39 24.93 -27.47
N ILE A 417 0.87 26.16 -27.56
CA ILE A 417 -0.52 26.41 -27.96
C ILE A 417 -0.72 26.04 -29.43
N SER A 418 0.24 26.39 -30.29
CA SER A 418 0.23 26.02 -31.70
C SER A 418 0.21 24.50 -31.89
N TYR A 419 1.01 23.77 -31.10
CA TYR A 419 0.99 22.31 -31.07
C TYR A 419 -0.39 21.75 -30.71
N VAL A 420 -1.01 22.24 -29.62
CA VAL A 420 -2.33 21.77 -29.16
C VAL A 420 -3.42 21.97 -30.22
N TRP A 421 -3.37 23.06 -30.99
CA TRP A 421 -4.32 23.29 -32.08
C TRP A 421 -4.02 22.46 -33.33
N SER A 422 -2.74 22.17 -33.61
CA SER A 422 -2.35 21.34 -34.75
C SER A 422 -2.65 19.84 -34.58
N GLU A 423 -2.74 19.38 -33.33
CA GLU A 423 -2.94 17.97 -33.01
C GLU A 423 -4.39 17.54 -33.30
N GLN A 424 -4.53 16.66 -34.29
CA GLN A 424 -5.83 16.17 -34.77
C GLN A 424 -6.44 15.12 -33.84
N SER A 425 -5.61 14.40 -33.09
CA SER A 425 -6.06 13.35 -32.18
C SER A 425 -6.81 13.88 -30.94
N LEU A 426 -6.68 15.18 -30.64
CA LEU A 426 -7.35 15.83 -29.52
C LEU A 426 -8.75 16.30 -29.90
N ASN A 427 -9.72 16.09 -29.02
CA ASN A 427 -11.03 16.74 -29.12
C ASN A 427 -11.04 18.10 -28.41
N ASP A 428 -12.11 18.87 -28.57
CA ASP A 428 -12.22 20.22 -28.03
C ASP A 428 -12.18 20.28 -26.50
N ASP A 429 -12.74 19.28 -25.81
CA ASP A 429 -12.67 19.21 -24.34
C ASP A 429 -11.22 19.07 -23.87
N GLN A 430 -10.47 18.18 -24.54
CA GLN A 430 -9.07 17.92 -24.23
C GLN A 430 -8.20 19.14 -24.56
N ARG A 431 -8.44 19.81 -25.70
CA ARG A 431 -7.75 21.07 -26.05
C ARG A 431 -7.97 22.13 -24.98
N ARG A 432 -9.23 22.36 -24.57
CA ARG A 432 -9.56 23.31 -23.49
C ARG A 432 -8.89 22.95 -22.17
N ALA A 433 -8.85 21.67 -21.82
CA ALA A 433 -8.16 21.19 -20.62
C ALA A 433 -6.67 21.52 -20.66
N ILE A 434 -5.98 21.22 -21.76
CA ILE A 434 -4.54 21.48 -21.92
C ILE A 434 -4.26 22.99 -21.91
N LEU A 435 -5.05 23.78 -22.64
CA LEU A 435 -4.89 25.24 -22.65
C LEU A 435 -5.07 25.85 -21.25
N LYS A 436 -6.02 25.33 -20.46
CA LYS A 436 -6.20 25.76 -19.08
C LYS A 436 -5.00 25.44 -18.19
N ILE A 437 -4.39 24.27 -18.35
CA ILE A 437 -3.13 23.91 -17.67
C ILE A 437 -2.04 24.90 -18.04
N LEU A 438 -1.92 25.22 -19.34
CA LEU A 438 -0.90 26.13 -19.85
C LEU A 438 -1.05 27.57 -19.34
N VAL A 439 -2.25 28.03 -19.00
CA VAL A 439 -2.46 29.39 -18.46
C VAL A 439 -2.55 29.43 -16.93
N ALA A 440 -2.50 28.29 -16.24
CA ALA A 440 -2.61 28.24 -14.78
C ALA A 440 -1.33 28.72 -14.08
N LYS A 441 -1.48 29.57 -13.06
CA LYS A 441 -0.37 30.00 -12.19
C LYS A 441 -0.30 29.23 -10.88
N ASP A 442 -1.46 28.84 -10.37
CA ASP A 442 -1.61 28.28 -9.03
C ASP A 442 -1.97 26.79 -9.13
N TYR A 443 -3.15 26.46 -9.67
CA TYR A 443 -3.51 25.09 -10.03
C TYR A 443 -4.60 24.99 -11.09
N ALA A 444 -4.71 23.82 -11.71
CA ALA A 444 -5.81 23.43 -12.59
C ALA A 444 -6.39 22.08 -12.19
N LEU A 445 -7.70 21.90 -12.40
CA LEU A 445 -8.41 20.66 -12.09
C LEU A 445 -8.96 20.05 -13.38
N ILE A 446 -8.58 18.82 -13.70
CA ILE A 446 -9.12 18.10 -14.87
C ILE A 446 -10.08 17.02 -14.37
N LEU A 447 -11.38 17.25 -14.61
CA LEU A 447 -12.41 16.25 -14.34
C LEU A 447 -12.50 15.32 -15.54
N GLY A 448 -11.86 14.16 -15.42
CA GLY A 448 -11.86 13.17 -16.48
C GLY A 448 -12.82 12.04 -16.20
N MET A 449 -14.02 12.14 -16.75
CA MET A 449 -15.07 11.13 -16.61
C MET A 449 -14.66 9.80 -17.30
N PRO A 450 -15.36 8.68 -17.07
CA PRO A 450 -15.00 7.38 -17.63
C PRO A 450 -14.91 7.39 -19.16
N GLY A 451 -13.86 6.80 -19.72
CA GLY A 451 -13.68 6.68 -21.18
C GLY A 451 -13.27 7.96 -21.90
N THR A 452 -13.07 9.09 -21.22
CA THR A 452 -12.78 10.41 -21.85
C THR A 452 -11.32 10.62 -22.27
N GLY A 453 -10.46 9.61 -22.11
CA GLY A 453 -9.06 9.72 -22.49
C GLY A 453 -8.20 10.58 -21.55
N LYS A 454 -8.45 10.54 -20.23
CA LYS A 454 -7.61 11.19 -19.20
C LYS A 454 -6.11 11.07 -19.45
N THR A 455 -5.62 9.84 -19.54
CA THR A 455 -4.20 9.56 -19.73
C THR A 455 -3.66 10.12 -21.04
N SER A 456 -4.44 10.05 -22.12
CA SER A 456 -4.05 10.67 -23.41
C SER A 456 -3.97 12.19 -23.29
N THR A 457 -4.96 12.82 -22.66
CA THR A 457 -4.96 14.28 -22.39
C THR A 457 -3.72 14.70 -21.62
N MET A 458 -3.33 13.94 -20.58
CA MET A 458 -2.13 14.21 -19.80
C MET A 458 -0.85 14.05 -20.61
N VAL A 459 -0.74 13.06 -21.50
CA VAL A 459 0.42 12.89 -22.39
C VAL A 459 0.62 14.14 -23.26
N HIS A 460 -0.45 14.65 -23.87
CA HIS A 460 -0.38 15.88 -24.67
C HIS A 460 -0.14 17.12 -23.80
N ALA A 461 -0.67 17.17 -22.58
CA ALA A 461 -0.36 18.25 -21.62
C ALA A 461 1.12 18.26 -21.22
N VAL A 462 1.70 17.10 -20.91
CA VAL A 462 3.14 16.94 -20.62
C VAL A 462 3.96 17.39 -21.81
N LYS A 463 3.63 16.94 -23.03
CA LYS A 463 4.33 17.37 -24.26
C LYS A 463 4.26 18.89 -24.47
N ALA A 464 3.10 19.50 -24.26
CA ALA A 464 2.92 20.95 -24.37
C ALA A 464 3.75 21.72 -23.31
N LEU A 465 3.80 21.23 -22.07
CA LEU A 465 4.64 21.81 -21.02
C LEU A 465 6.14 21.64 -21.32
N LEU A 466 6.55 20.50 -21.88
CA LEU A 466 7.94 20.26 -22.29
C LEU A 466 8.39 21.17 -23.43
N ILE A 467 7.50 21.51 -24.37
CA ILE A 467 7.76 22.50 -25.43
C ILE A 467 8.12 23.87 -24.82
N ARG A 468 7.58 24.21 -23.64
CA ARG A 468 7.96 25.42 -22.87
C ARG A 468 9.21 25.24 -21.99
N GLY A 469 9.87 24.09 -22.03
CA GLY A 469 11.04 23.78 -21.20
C GLY A 469 10.74 23.52 -19.73
N THR A 470 9.46 23.37 -19.37
CA THR A 470 8.95 23.18 -18.02
C THR A 470 9.41 21.84 -17.43
N SER A 471 9.87 21.86 -16.18
CA SER A 471 10.16 20.66 -15.39
C SER A 471 8.90 20.13 -14.70
N ILE A 472 8.68 18.81 -14.77
CA ILE A 472 7.43 18.16 -14.42
C ILE A 472 7.68 17.01 -13.43
N LEU A 473 6.98 17.07 -12.31
CA LEU A 473 6.82 15.93 -11.40
C LEU A 473 5.50 15.23 -11.71
N LEU A 474 5.59 13.97 -12.14
CA LEU A 474 4.44 13.13 -12.46
C LEU A 474 4.15 12.18 -11.31
N THR A 475 2.94 12.21 -10.75
CA THR A 475 2.59 11.35 -9.61
C THR A 475 1.21 10.73 -9.71
N ALA A 476 1.03 9.60 -9.03
CA ALA A 476 -0.27 8.99 -8.77
C ALA A 476 -0.18 8.14 -7.49
N TYR A 477 -1.33 7.69 -6.97
CA TYR A 477 -1.34 6.87 -5.76
C TYR A 477 -0.72 5.47 -5.96
N THR A 478 -1.00 4.82 -7.10
CA THR A 478 -0.54 3.45 -7.41
C THR A 478 0.59 3.44 -8.43
N ASN A 479 1.46 2.43 -8.38
CA ASN A 479 2.49 2.23 -9.40
C ASN A 479 1.87 2.06 -10.79
N SER A 480 0.80 1.27 -10.90
CA SER A 480 0.14 1.02 -12.19
C SER A 480 -0.39 2.29 -12.86
N ALA A 481 -0.93 3.25 -12.10
CA ALA A 481 -1.40 4.51 -12.67
C ALA A 481 -0.23 5.36 -13.21
N VAL A 482 0.87 5.45 -12.46
CA VAL A 482 2.09 6.12 -12.93
C VAL A 482 2.62 5.44 -14.19
N ASP A 483 2.79 4.13 -14.15
CA ASP A 483 3.43 3.37 -15.21
C ASP A 483 2.60 3.37 -16.50
N ASN A 484 1.26 3.29 -16.41
CA ASN A 484 0.38 3.39 -17.59
C ASN A 484 0.51 4.74 -18.32
N LEU A 485 0.76 5.82 -17.59
CA LEU A 485 1.02 7.13 -18.19
C LEU A 485 2.42 7.17 -18.83
N LEU A 486 3.42 6.61 -18.15
CA LEU A 486 4.79 6.54 -18.65
C LEU A 486 4.94 5.71 -19.93
N ILE A 487 4.23 4.59 -20.05
CA ILE A 487 4.20 3.77 -21.28
C ILE A 487 3.77 4.63 -22.47
N LYS A 488 2.74 5.48 -22.31
CA LYS A 488 2.27 6.36 -23.37
C LYS A 488 3.21 7.54 -23.64
N LEU A 489 3.92 8.04 -22.62
CA LEU A 489 4.97 9.05 -22.80
C LEU A 489 6.16 8.48 -23.58
N LYS A 490 6.59 7.26 -23.23
CA LYS A 490 7.64 6.50 -23.94
C LYS A 490 7.28 6.30 -25.40
N ALA A 491 6.03 5.92 -25.70
CA ALA A 491 5.53 5.78 -27.08
C ALA A 491 5.56 7.09 -27.88
N GLN A 492 5.60 8.25 -27.22
CA GLN A 492 5.76 9.57 -27.85
C GLN A 492 7.22 10.04 -27.92
N GLY A 493 8.18 9.19 -27.54
CA GLY A 493 9.61 9.52 -27.51
C GLY A 493 9.98 10.52 -26.41
N ILE A 494 9.16 10.64 -25.36
CA ILE A 494 9.44 11.54 -24.23
C ILE A 494 10.30 10.81 -23.21
N ASP A 495 11.45 11.40 -22.89
CA ASP A 495 12.37 10.88 -21.88
C ASP A 495 11.94 11.25 -20.44
N PHE A 496 12.14 10.32 -19.51
CA PHE A 496 11.77 10.47 -18.10
C PHE A 496 12.62 9.60 -17.16
N VAL A 497 12.56 9.89 -15.86
CA VAL A 497 13.11 9.04 -14.80
C VAL A 497 11.98 8.50 -13.94
N ARG A 498 11.93 7.17 -13.76
CA ARG A 498 10.99 6.51 -12.85
C ARG A 498 11.66 6.25 -11.51
N VAL A 499 11.18 6.93 -10.46
CA VAL A 499 11.61 6.72 -9.08
C VAL A 499 10.68 5.72 -8.42
N GLY A 500 11.17 4.52 -8.19
CA GLY A 500 10.42 3.43 -7.58
C GLY A 500 11.30 2.21 -7.39
N ARG A 501 10.78 1.18 -6.74
CA ARG A 501 11.48 -0.11 -6.69
C ARG A 501 11.18 -0.88 -7.95
N HIS A 502 12.22 -1.47 -8.54
CA HIS A 502 12.14 -2.24 -9.77
C HIS A 502 11.04 -3.31 -9.75
N GLU A 503 10.84 -4.00 -8.64
CA GLU A 503 9.88 -5.12 -8.55
C GLU A 503 8.41 -4.66 -8.66
N ALA A 504 8.12 -3.42 -8.26
CA ALA A 504 6.77 -2.87 -8.25
C ALA A 504 6.43 -2.06 -9.51
N VAL A 505 7.40 -1.92 -10.43
CA VAL A 505 7.30 -1.13 -11.67
C VAL A 505 7.02 -2.07 -12.85
N ASN A 506 6.15 -1.64 -13.77
CA ASN A 506 5.83 -2.36 -14.99
C ASN A 506 7.07 -2.55 -15.90
N GLU A 507 7.21 -3.75 -16.45
CA GLU A 507 8.34 -4.17 -17.30
C GLU A 507 8.68 -3.20 -18.43
N GLU A 508 7.68 -2.62 -19.11
CA GLU A 508 7.90 -1.73 -20.25
C GLU A 508 8.60 -0.41 -19.89
N VAL A 509 8.57 -0.01 -18.62
CA VAL A 509 9.17 1.23 -18.13
C VAL A 509 10.32 1.01 -17.15
N ARG A 510 10.68 -0.25 -16.87
CA ARG A 510 11.75 -0.58 -15.92
C ARG A 510 13.12 -0.03 -16.32
N GLU A 511 13.41 0.04 -17.62
CA GLU A 511 14.68 0.59 -18.14
C GLU A 511 14.87 2.08 -17.77
N HIS A 512 13.79 2.79 -17.42
CA HIS A 512 13.83 4.19 -16.99
C HIS A 512 13.98 4.33 -15.46
N CYS A 513 14.04 3.22 -14.72
CA CYS A 513 14.42 3.20 -13.31
C CYS A 513 15.94 3.32 -13.19
N LEU A 514 16.39 4.19 -12.29
CA LEU A 514 17.83 4.37 -12.02
C LEU A 514 18.53 3.10 -11.51
N SER A 515 17.78 2.12 -11.01
CA SER A 515 18.32 0.81 -10.59
C SER A 515 18.75 -0.07 -11.75
N GLU A 516 18.23 0.13 -12.96
CA GLU A 516 18.61 -0.63 -14.17
C GLU A 516 19.54 0.13 -15.08
N THR A 517 19.62 1.45 -14.92
CA THR A 517 20.56 2.26 -15.69
C THR A 517 21.96 1.93 -15.20
N ASN A 518 22.90 1.66 -16.12
CA ASN A 518 24.33 1.41 -15.82
C ASN A 518 25.02 2.66 -15.26
N VAL A 519 24.62 3.08 -14.07
CA VAL A 519 25.14 4.23 -13.37
C VAL A 519 26.19 3.72 -12.38
N GLN A 520 27.45 4.09 -12.62
CA GLN A 520 28.56 3.59 -11.80
C GLN A 520 28.89 4.50 -10.63
N CYS A 521 28.44 5.76 -10.64
CA CYS A 521 28.68 6.70 -9.54
C CYS A 521 27.48 7.63 -9.26
N VAL A 522 27.51 8.25 -8.08
CA VAL A 522 26.48 9.19 -7.63
C VAL A 522 26.39 10.42 -8.55
N GLU A 523 27.50 10.82 -9.17
CA GLU A 523 27.51 11.97 -10.08
C GLU A 523 26.71 11.68 -11.35
N ASP A 524 26.79 10.47 -11.90
CA ASP A 524 25.99 10.07 -13.07
C ASP A 524 24.49 10.11 -12.75
N ILE A 525 24.08 9.70 -11.53
CA ILE A 525 22.68 9.79 -11.07
C ILE A 525 22.23 11.26 -11.10
N LYS A 526 23.08 12.15 -10.59
CA LYS A 526 22.79 13.58 -10.51
C LYS A 526 22.69 14.20 -11.90
N ILE A 527 23.64 13.91 -12.79
CA ILE A 527 23.64 14.34 -14.19
C ILE A 527 22.36 13.86 -14.89
N ARG A 528 22.01 12.58 -14.75
CA ARG A 528 20.80 12.01 -15.34
C ARG A 528 19.54 12.71 -14.85
N LEU A 529 19.41 12.95 -13.55
CA LEU A 529 18.27 13.67 -12.97
C LEU A 529 18.23 15.16 -13.34
N GLU A 530 19.35 15.78 -13.70
CA GLU A 530 19.41 17.18 -14.15
C GLU A 530 19.09 17.34 -15.64
N GLN A 531 19.48 16.37 -16.47
CA GLN A 531 19.17 16.34 -17.90
C GLN A 531 17.68 16.11 -18.17
N VAL A 532 17.02 15.36 -17.30
CA VAL A 532 15.62 14.98 -17.50
C VAL A 532 14.67 16.01 -16.94
N LYS A 533 13.67 16.37 -17.75
CA LYS A 533 12.59 17.30 -17.36
C LYS A 533 11.40 16.62 -16.71
N VAL A 534 11.20 15.32 -16.91
CA VAL A 534 10.08 14.56 -16.34
C VAL A 534 10.56 13.52 -15.33
N VAL A 535 10.17 13.69 -14.06
CA VAL A 535 10.43 12.70 -13.02
C VAL A 535 9.10 12.13 -12.54
N ALA A 536 8.99 10.81 -12.50
CA ALA A 536 7.77 10.11 -12.13
C ALA A 536 7.93 9.28 -10.85
N VAL A 537 7.00 9.44 -9.91
CA VAL A 537 7.05 8.79 -8.60
C VAL A 537 5.63 8.59 -8.04
N THR A 538 5.42 7.59 -7.20
CA THR A 538 4.13 7.48 -6.48
C THR A 538 4.02 8.54 -5.38
N CYS A 539 2.81 8.92 -4.98
CA CYS A 539 2.61 9.93 -3.92
C CYS A 539 3.26 9.55 -2.57
N LEU A 540 3.40 8.25 -2.28
CA LEU A 540 4.09 7.75 -1.10
C LEU A 540 5.61 7.60 -1.29
N GLY A 541 6.10 7.61 -2.54
CA GLY A 541 7.52 7.50 -2.89
C GLY A 541 8.28 8.83 -2.83
N ILE A 542 7.62 9.94 -2.48
CA ILE A 542 8.20 11.28 -2.41
C ILE A 542 9.33 11.44 -1.38
N SER A 543 9.47 10.47 -0.47
CA SER A 543 10.54 10.43 0.53
C SER A 543 11.86 9.89 -0.04
N SER A 544 11.89 9.55 -1.33
CA SER A 544 13.12 9.14 -2.02
C SER A 544 14.21 10.21 -1.89
N PRO A 545 15.43 9.86 -1.45
CA PRO A 545 16.55 10.80 -1.38
C PRO A 545 16.86 11.48 -2.73
N LEU A 546 16.50 10.84 -3.85
CA LEU A 546 16.66 11.36 -5.20
C LEU A 546 15.88 12.66 -5.44
N LEU A 547 14.86 12.93 -4.63
CA LEU A 547 14.01 14.12 -4.74
C LEU A 547 14.38 15.21 -3.72
N ALA A 548 15.24 14.94 -2.73
CA ALA A 548 15.42 15.79 -1.55
C ALA A 548 15.78 17.26 -1.87
N ASN A 549 16.46 17.50 -2.99
CA ASN A 549 16.89 18.83 -3.46
C ASN A 549 16.32 19.21 -4.83
N LYS A 550 15.30 18.50 -5.32
CA LYS A 550 14.66 18.80 -6.61
C LYS A 550 13.46 19.71 -6.41
N ARG A 551 13.26 20.62 -7.36
CA ARG A 551 12.05 21.42 -7.52
C ARG A 551 11.61 21.33 -8.97
N PHE A 552 10.31 21.40 -9.15
CA PHE A 552 9.65 21.32 -10.44
C PHE A 552 8.81 22.56 -10.66
N ASP A 553 8.54 22.88 -11.91
CA ASP A 553 7.63 23.96 -12.24
C ASP A 553 6.19 23.49 -12.04
N VAL A 554 5.90 22.25 -12.46
CA VAL A 554 4.55 21.66 -12.43
C VAL A 554 4.55 20.27 -11.78
N CYS A 555 3.61 20.03 -10.87
CA CYS A 555 3.28 18.68 -10.41
C CYS A 555 1.95 18.24 -11.05
N ILE A 556 1.95 17.15 -11.81
CA ILE A 556 0.72 16.53 -12.34
C ILE A 556 0.42 15.28 -11.52
N MET A 557 -0.76 15.25 -10.90
CA MET A 557 -1.23 14.11 -10.11
C MET A 557 -2.42 13.44 -10.78
N ASP A 558 -2.23 12.21 -11.27
CA ASP A 558 -3.30 11.37 -11.78
C ASP A 558 -4.01 10.61 -10.66
N GLU A 559 -5.26 10.25 -10.89
CA GLU A 559 -6.15 9.60 -9.91
C GLU A 559 -6.25 10.36 -8.57
N ALA A 560 -6.18 11.70 -8.63
CA ALA A 560 -6.24 12.58 -7.45
C ALA A 560 -7.57 12.44 -6.69
N GLY A 561 -8.64 11.99 -7.35
CA GLY A 561 -9.94 11.69 -6.72
C GLY A 561 -9.88 10.54 -5.70
N GLN A 562 -8.94 9.61 -5.86
CA GLN A 562 -8.76 8.42 -5.00
C GLN A 562 -7.70 8.62 -3.91
N THR A 563 -7.00 9.76 -3.90
CA THR A 563 -5.91 10.02 -2.95
C THR A 563 -6.42 10.83 -1.77
N THR A 564 -6.09 10.40 -0.54
CA THR A 564 -6.43 11.18 0.66
C THR A 564 -5.73 12.55 0.62
N LEU A 565 -6.33 13.57 1.23
CA LEU A 565 -5.75 14.90 1.24
C LEU A 565 -4.31 14.91 1.79
N PRO A 566 -3.99 14.29 2.95
CA PRO A 566 -2.63 14.35 3.49
C PRO A 566 -1.57 13.67 2.62
N VAL A 567 -1.94 12.61 1.88
CA VAL A 567 -1.01 11.97 0.92
C VAL A 567 -0.77 12.89 -0.27
N SER A 568 -1.82 13.57 -0.75
CA SER A 568 -1.73 14.50 -1.89
C SER A 568 -0.77 15.66 -1.61
N LEU A 569 -0.69 16.15 -0.36
CA LEU A 569 0.20 17.25 0.02
C LEU A 569 1.70 16.99 -0.23
N GLY A 570 2.14 15.73 -0.17
CA GLY A 570 3.54 15.36 -0.31
C GLY A 570 4.18 15.84 -1.61
N PRO A 571 3.72 15.37 -2.78
CA PRO A 571 4.27 15.76 -4.08
C PRO A 571 4.06 17.24 -4.44
N LEU A 572 2.96 17.86 -4.00
CA LEU A 572 2.66 19.27 -4.31
C LEU A 572 3.70 20.26 -3.76
N ARG A 573 4.42 19.87 -2.71
CA ARG A 573 5.50 20.70 -2.13
C ARG A 573 6.74 20.82 -3.01
N PHE A 574 6.88 19.94 -4.00
CA PHE A 574 8.01 19.94 -4.91
C PHE A 574 7.79 20.82 -6.14
N ALA A 575 6.58 21.37 -6.35
CA ALA A 575 6.26 22.13 -7.55
C ALA A 575 5.62 23.49 -7.26
N SER A 576 5.88 24.47 -8.13
CA SER A 576 5.32 25.83 -8.01
C SER A 576 3.83 25.87 -8.35
N MET A 577 3.40 25.12 -9.38
CA MET A 577 2.01 24.94 -9.81
C MET A 577 1.65 23.46 -9.80
N PHE A 578 0.36 23.14 -9.62
CA PHE A 578 -0.09 21.76 -9.69
C PHE A 578 -1.35 21.53 -10.52
N VAL A 579 -1.42 20.35 -11.14
CA VAL A 579 -2.57 19.87 -11.89
C VAL A 579 -3.08 18.61 -11.23
N LEU A 580 -4.33 18.64 -10.76
CA LEU A 580 -4.98 17.44 -10.24
C LEU A 580 -5.89 16.87 -11.33
N VAL A 581 -5.72 15.61 -11.65
CA VAL A 581 -6.50 14.89 -12.65
C VAL A 581 -7.22 13.75 -11.95
N GLY A 582 -8.53 13.65 -12.16
CA GLY A 582 -9.30 12.61 -11.51
C GLY A 582 -10.79 12.71 -11.76
N ASP A 583 -11.54 11.91 -11.03
CA ASP A 583 -12.99 11.87 -11.07
C ASP A 583 -13.54 11.62 -9.66
N HIS A 584 -14.02 12.67 -9.02
CA HIS A 584 -14.62 12.59 -7.68
C HIS A 584 -16.00 11.91 -7.69
N TYR A 585 -16.55 11.57 -8.87
CA TYR A 585 -17.74 10.74 -8.99
C TYR A 585 -17.42 9.23 -9.02
N GLN A 586 -16.15 8.84 -9.16
CA GLN A 586 -15.69 7.46 -8.99
C GLN A 586 -15.25 7.19 -7.54
N LEU A 587 -14.56 6.08 -7.27
CA LEU A 587 -14.26 5.67 -5.90
C LEU A 587 -13.47 6.76 -5.14
N PRO A 588 -13.93 7.17 -3.94
CA PRO A 588 -13.16 8.06 -3.08
C PRO A 588 -11.96 7.30 -2.47
N PRO A 589 -11.06 8.00 -1.75
CA PRO A 589 -10.01 7.34 -0.99
C PRO A 589 -10.57 6.29 -0.03
N LEU A 590 -9.90 5.14 0.05
CA LEU A 590 -10.30 4.06 0.94
C LEU A 590 -10.02 4.45 2.40
N VAL A 591 -11.09 4.55 3.20
CA VAL A 591 -11.04 4.81 4.64
C VAL A 591 -11.73 3.66 5.37
N GLN A 592 -10.98 2.96 6.20
CA GLN A 592 -11.43 1.80 6.96
C GLN A 592 -12.29 2.20 8.16
N SER A 593 -11.88 3.26 8.87
CA SER A 593 -12.62 3.78 10.01
C SER A 593 -13.89 4.49 9.56
N THR A 594 -15.03 3.99 10.03
CA THR A 594 -16.34 4.60 9.74
C THR A 594 -16.42 6.02 10.31
N GLU A 595 -15.92 6.21 11.53
CA GLU A 595 -15.87 7.51 12.21
C GLU A 595 -14.98 8.50 11.45
N ALA A 596 -13.78 8.10 11.02
CA ALA A 596 -12.91 8.97 10.23
C ALA A 596 -13.57 9.37 8.90
N ARG A 597 -14.24 8.41 8.25
CA ARG A 597 -14.94 8.65 6.98
C ARG A 597 -16.08 9.65 7.12
N GLU A 598 -16.91 9.49 8.16
CA GLU A 598 -18.02 10.41 8.45
C GLU A 598 -17.54 11.82 8.78
N ASN A 599 -16.36 11.94 9.39
CA ASN A 599 -15.72 13.23 9.68
C ASN A 599 -14.88 13.78 8.51
N GLY A 600 -14.94 13.20 7.30
CA GLY A 600 -14.37 13.79 6.09
C GLY A 600 -13.02 13.24 5.63
N MET A 601 -12.49 12.17 6.23
CA MET A 601 -11.24 11.53 5.77
C MET A 601 -11.33 11.00 4.33
N GLY A 602 -12.55 10.66 3.89
CA GLY A 602 -12.85 10.22 2.52
C GLY A 602 -12.92 11.36 1.50
N MET A 603 -12.72 12.61 1.90
CA MET A 603 -12.69 13.74 0.98
C MET A 603 -11.28 13.92 0.40
N SER A 604 -11.12 13.70 -0.89
CA SER A 604 -9.86 13.95 -1.59
C SER A 604 -9.61 15.46 -1.77
N LEU A 605 -8.35 15.83 -1.99
CA LEU A 605 -8.00 17.22 -2.31
C LEU A 605 -8.66 17.69 -3.61
N PHE A 606 -8.76 16.79 -4.60
CA PHE A 606 -9.47 17.07 -5.85
C PHE A 606 -10.94 17.43 -5.61
N CYS A 607 -11.64 16.66 -4.78
CA CYS A 607 -13.04 16.93 -4.44
C CYS A 607 -13.19 18.29 -3.74
N ARG A 608 -12.40 18.52 -2.68
CA ARG A 608 -12.41 19.77 -1.90
C ARG A 608 -12.21 21.01 -2.77
N LEU A 609 -11.21 21.00 -3.66
CA LEU A 609 -10.94 22.15 -4.54
C LEU A 609 -11.98 22.28 -5.67
N SER A 610 -12.54 21.15 -6.14
CA SER A 610 -13.61 21.16 -7.16
C SER A 610 -14.89 21.81 -6.62
N GLU A 611 -15.27 21.51 -5.38
CA GLU A 611 -16.43 22.11 -4.72
C GLU A 611 -16.22 23.59 -4.42
N ALA A 612 -15.03 23.96 -3.93
CA ALA A 612 -14.70 25.35 -3.61
C ALA A 612 -14.56 26.24 -4.85
N HIS A 613 -14.03 25.69 -5.96
CA HIS A 613 -13.71 26.45 -7.16
C HIS A 613 -14.12 25.73 -8.45
N PRO A 614 -15.43 25.62 -8.75
CA PRO A 614 -15.92 24.97 -9.97
C PRO A 614 -15.34 25.58 -11.25
N GLN A 615 -15.02 26.88 -11.24
CA GLN A 615 -14.39 27.58 -12.36
C GLN A 615 -12.97 27.10 -12.67
N ALA A 616 -12.30 26.41 -11.74
CA ALA A 616 -10.97 25.83 -11.96
C ALA A 616 -11.04 24.48 -12.71
N ILE A 617 -12.22 23.88 -12.81
CA ILE A 617 -12.43 22.57 -13.43
C ILE A 617 -12.48 22.69 -14.95
N SER A 618 -11.76 21.81 -15.64
CA SER A 618 -11.98 21.48 -17.06
C SER A 618 -12.51 20.07 -17.14
N ALA A 619 -13.78 19.92 -17.52
CA ALA A 619 -14.43 18.63 -17.66
C ALA A 619 -14.20 18.05 -19.05
N LEU A 620 -13.74 16.81 -19.11
CA LEU A 620 -13.71 16.02 -20.33
C LEU A 620 -15.07 15.34 -20.49
N GLN A 621 -15.78 15.61 -21.59
CA GLN A 621 -17.17 15.17 -21.80
C GLN A 621 -17.26 14.08 -22.87
N SER A 622 -16.41 14.18 -23.90
CA SER A 622 -16.35 13.23 -25.01
C SER A 622 -15.68 11.91 -24.59
N GLN A 623 -16.42 10.80 -24.59
CA GLN A 623 -15.97 9.47 -24.16
C GLN A 623 -15.90 8.47 -25.33
N TYR A 624 -14.93 7.55 -25.27
CA TYR A 624 -14.58 6.60 -26.34
C TYR A 624 -14.61 5.15 -25.87
N ARG A 625 -15.41 4.85 -24.83
CA ARG A 625 -15.51 3.51 -24.22
C ARG A 625 -16.89 2.90 -24.43
N MET A 626 -17.92 3.55 -23.88
CA MET A 626 -19.27 2.99 -23.72
C MET A 626 -20.10 3.28 -24.96
N CYS A 627 -20.88 2.29 -25.41
CA CYS A 627 -21.95 2.56 -26.36
C CYS A 627 -23.06 3.43 -25.75
N GLN A 628 -23.91 4.01 -26.60
CA GLN A 628 -24.90 5.01 -26.17
C GLN A 628 -25.80 4.50 -25.05
N GLY A 629 -26.35 3.28 -25.19
CA GLY A 629 -27.28 2.72 -24.19
C GLY A 629 -26.66 2.55 -22.80
N ILE A 630 -25.37 2.21 -22.72
CA ILE A 630 -24.63 2.10 -21.45
C ILE A 630 -24.33 3.50 -20.89
N MET A 631 -23.85 4.42 -21.74
CA MET A 631 -23.54 5.80 -21.33
C MET A 631 -24.78 6.53 -20.77
N ASP A 632 -25.95 6.31 -21.37
CA ASP A 632 -27.21 6.92 -20.94
C ASP A 632 -27.59 6.55 -19.51
N LEU A 633 -27.26 5.31 -19.07
CA LEU A 633 -27.44 4.93 -17.67
C LEU A 633 -26.59 5.81 -16.74
N SER A 634 -25.29 5.95 -17.04
CA SER A 634 -24.38 6.75 -16.23
C SER A 634 -24.74 8.24 -16.24
N ASN A 635 -25.20 8.77 -17.38
CA ASN A 635 -25.69 10.14 -17.49
C ASN A 635 -26.94 10.37 -16.63
N ALA A 636 -27.94 9.50 -16.74
CA ALA A 636 -29.18 9.62 -15.97
C ALA A 636 -28.96 9.50 -14.45
N LEU A 637 -27.96 8.71 -14.04
CA LEU A 637 -27.71 8.42 -12.62
C LEU A 637 -26.76 9.43 -11.95
N ILE A 638 -25.73 9.91 -12.66
CA ILE A 638 -24.56 10.54 -12.03
C ILE A 638 -24.08 11.78 -12.78
N TYR A 639 -23.90 11.68 -14.10
CA TYR A 639 -23.22 12.74 -14.83
C TYR A 639 -24.15 13.84 -15.37
N GLY A 640 -25.48 13.68 -15.31
CA GLY A 640 -26.43 14.72 -15.69
C GLY A 640 -26.26 15.16 -17.15
N ASP A 641 -26.25 14.20 -18.07
CA ASP A 641 -26.09 14.40 -19.53
C ASP A 641 -24.78 15.10 -19.96
N ARG A 642 -23.77 15.14 -19.07
CA ARG A 642 -22.46 15.69 -19.40
C ARG A 642 -21.62 14.77 -20.31
N LEU A 643 -21.80 13.45 -20.26
CA LEU A 643 -21.05 12.52 -21.13
C LEU A 643 -21.65 12.46 -22.54
N ARG A 644 -20.78 12.39 -23.54
CA ARG A 644 -21.15 12.27 -24.96
C ARG A 644 -20.27 11.25 -25.66
N CYS A 645 -20.83 10.42 -26.54
CA CYS A 645 -20.03 9.51 -27.37
C CYS A 645 -19.12 10.33 -28.31
N GLY A 646 -17.83 10.01 -28.32
CA GLY A 646 -16.85 10.72 -29.14
C GLY A 646 -16.95 10.41 -30.64
N SER A 647 -17.62 9.33 -31.03
CA SER A 647 -17.92 9.01 -32.42
C SER A 647 -19.23 8.22 -32.54
N SER A 648 -19.82 8.22 -33.75
CA SER A 648 -20.99 7.40 -34.08
C SER A 648 -20.71 5.90 -34.03
N GLU A 649 -19.46 5.50 -34.30
CA GLU A 649 -19.01 4.10 -34.22
C GLU A 649 -19.09 3.59 -32.77
N ILE A 650 -18.58 4.36 -31.81
CA ILE A 650 -18.67 4.02 -30.38
C ILE A 650 -20.13 4.02 -29.94
N ALA A 651 -20.91 5.02 -30.32
CA ALA A 651 -22.33 5.12 -29.94
C ALA A 651 -23.13 3.87 -30.34
N ASN A 652 -22.86 3.31 -31.53
CA ASN A 652 -23.54 2.16 -32.11
C ASN A 652 -22.81 0.83 -31.93
N ALA A 653 -21.72 0.79 -31.15
CA ALA A 653 -20.92 -0.41 -30.96
C ALA A 653 -21.73 -1.53 -30.33
N LYS A 654 -21.67 -2.72 -30.94
CA LYS A 654 -22.38 -3.94 -30.49
C LYS A 654 -21.39 -5.08 -30.28
N LEU A 655 -21.78 -6.05 -29.45
CA LEU A 655 -21.02 -7.26 -29.25
C LEU A 655 -21.11 -8.14 -30.51
N GLU A 656 -19.96 -8.54 -31.04
CA GLU A 656 -19.85 -9.32 -32.29
C GLU A 656 -19.73 -10.80 -31.95
N PHE A 657 -20.61 -11.63 -32.50
CA PHE A 657 -20.64 -13.07 -32.27
C PHE A 657 -20.16 -13.80 -33.52
N SER A 658 -19.41 -14.91 -33.35
CA SER A 658 -18.95 -15.73 -34.48
C SER A 658 -20.07 -16.60 -35.09
N GLY A 659 -21.19 -16.70 -34.38
CA GLY A 659 -22.42 -17.37 -34.79
C GLY A 659 -23.29 -17.55 -33.54
N LEU A 660 -24.46 -16.90 -33.50
CA LEU A 660 -25.35 -16.98 -32.34
C LEU A 660 -26.15 -18.30 -32.44
N ASN A 661 -25.71 -19.32 -31.71
CA ASN A 661 -26.41 -20.60 -31.64
C ASN A 661 -26.72 -20.94 -30.18
N CYS A 662 -27.83 -20.40 -29.70
CA CYS A 662 -28.27 -20.56 -28.32
C CYS A 662 -29.36 -21.63 -28.21
N CYS A 663 -29.13 -22.67 -27.41
CA CYS A 663 -30.12 -23.74 -27.21
C CYS A 663 -31.25 -23.34 -26.24
N LEU A 664 -31.11 -22.21 -25.54
CA LEU A 664 -32.02 -21.75 -24.49
C LEU A 664 -32.62 -20.39 -24.86
N PRO A 665 -33.97 -20.26 -24.97
CA PRO A 665 -34.63 -19.03 -25.39
C PRO A 665 -34.28 -17.80 -24.53
N TRP A 666 -34.21 -17.98 -23.20
CA TRP A 666 -33.89 -16.86 -22.30
C TRP A 666 -32.46 -16.35 -22.48
N LEU A 667 -31.51 -17.23 -22.79
CA LEU A 667 -30.12 -16.84 -23.08
C LEU A 667 -30.02 -16.15 -24.44
N GLU A 668 -30.83 -16.52 -25.43
CA GLU A 668 -30.86 -15.81 -26.71
C GLU A 668 -31.27 -14.34 -26.53
N ASP A 669 -32.30 -14.10 -25.71
CA ASP A 669 -32.73 -12.76 -25.31
C ASP A 669 -31.64 -11.99 -24.54
N VAL A 670 -30.90 -12.66 -23.65
CA VAL A 670 -29.77 -12.07 -22.91
C VAL A 670 -28.61 -11.73 -23.85
N LEU A 671 -28.31 -12.57 -24.84
CA LEU A 671 -27.18 -12.38 -25.74
C LEU A 671 -27.47 -11.41 -26.88
N ASN A 672 -28.74 -11.08 -27.12
CA ASN A 672 -29.18 -10.18 -28.18
C ASN A 672 -28.27 -8.93 -28.32
N PRO A 673 -27.56 -8.76 -29.45
CA PRO A 673 -26.67 -7.62 -29.68
C PRO A 673 -27.41 -6.28 -29.74
N GLY A 674 -28.71 -6.29 -30.06
CA GLY A 674 -29.55 -5.09 -30.11
C GLY A 674 -29.91 -4.53 -28.74
N ARG A 675 -29.70 -5.30 -27.66
CA ARG A 675 -29.92 -4.88 -26.27
C ARG A 675 -28.57 -4.72 -25.55
N PRO A 676 -27.96 -3.52 -25.56
CA PRO A 676 -26.65 -3.32 -24.94
C PRO A 676 -26.69 -3.43 -23.42
N VAL A 677 -27.84 -3.15 -22.79
CA VAL A 677 -28.03 -3.18 -21.35
C VAL A 677 -29.15 -4.15 -21.01
N ILE A 678 -28.86 -5.11 -20.14
CA ILE A 678 -29.83 -6.11 -19.70
C ILE A 678 -29.76 -6.27 -18.18
N PHE A 679 -30.92 -6.39 -17.55
CA PHE A 679 -31.06 -6.75 -16.15
C PHE A 679 -31.91 -8.02 -16.03
N ILE A 680 -31.30 -9.08 -15.51
CA ILE A 680 -31.90 -10.38 -15.25
C ILE A 680 -32.49 -10.35 -13.84
N ASP A 681 -33.82 -10.33 -13.75
CA ASP A 681 -34.57 -10.30 -12.49
C ASP A 681 -34.74 -11.71 -11.92
N THR A 682 -34.22 -11.90 -10.71
CA THR A 682 -34.24 -13.19 -10.00
C THR A 682 -35.43 -13.35 -9.05
N ASP A 683 -36.38 -12.41 -9.03
CA ASP A 683 -37.48 -12.40 -8.04
C ASP A 683 -38.46 -13.59 -8.14
N MET A 684 -38.49 -14.29 -9.28
CA MET A 684 -39.31 -15.50 -9.50
C MET A 684 -38.57 -16.79 -9.11
N LEU A 685 -37.31 -16.68 -8.66
CA LEU A 685 -36.47 -17.79 -8.22
C LEU A 685 -36.26 -17.74 -6.70
N PRO A 686 -35.96 -18.87 -6.06
CA PRO A 686 -35.51 -18.90 -4.66
C PRO A 686 -34.05 -18.41 -4.52
N ALA A 687 -33.70 -17.30 -5.16
CA ALA A 687 -32.35 -16.73 -5.23
C ALA A 687 -32.03 -15.86 -4.00
N LEU A 688 -32.13 -16.43 -2.80
CA LEU A 688 -31.83 -15.71 -1.54
C LEU A 688 -30.33 -15.63 -1.28
N GLU A 689 -29.89 -14.56 -0.61
CA GLU A 689 -28.51 -14.42 -0.17
C GLU A 689 -28.18 -15.41 0.97
N GLU A 690 -26.99 -15.99 0.93
CA GLU A 690 -26.41 -16.74 2.04
C GLU A 690 -25.42 -15.86 2.80
N ARG A 691 -25.43 -15.97 4.14
CA ARG A 691 -24.48 -15.27 5.01
C ARG A 691 -23.73 -16.26 5.88
N ASP A 692 -22.41 -16.18 5.81
CA ASP A 692 -21.50 -16.84 6.74
C ASP A 692 -20.62 -15.78 7.41
N GLN A 693 -20.86 -15.52 8.70
CA GLN A 693 -20.22 -14.46 9.49
C GLN A 693 -20.28 -13.07 8.81
N LYS A 694 -19.21 -12.68 8.11
CA LYS A 694 -19.05 -11.41 7.36
C LYS A 694 -19.09 -11.59 5.83
N ALA A 695 -19.12 -12.81 5.34
CA ALA A 695 -19.21 -13.13 3.93
C ALA A 695 -20.67 -13.18 3.49
N VAL A 696 -20.96 -12.56 2.34
CA VAL A 696 -22.29 -12.57 1.70
C VAL A 696 -22.10 -13.09 0.28
N ASN A 697 -22.88 -14.09 -0.10
CA ASN A 697 -22.87 -14.63 -1.46
C ASN A 697 -24.30 -15.01 -1.88
N ASN A 698 -24.49 -15.31 -3.16
CA ASN A 698 -25.75 -15.77 -3.73
C ASN A 698 -25.46 -16.86 -4.78
N PRO A 699 -25.65 -18.14 -4.42
CA PRO A 699 -25.36 -19.26 -5.33
C PRO A 699 -26.19 -19.25 -6.60
N THR A 700 -27.44 -18.79 -6.54
CA THR A 700 -28.31 -18.76 -7.73
C THR A 700 -27.84 -17.69 -8.71
N GLU A 701 -27.50 -16.50 -8.24
CA GLU A 701 -26.88 -15.48 -9.10
C GLU A 701 -25.54 -15.94 -9.67
N ALA A 702 -24.72 -16.64 -8.87
CA ALA A 702 -23.43 -17.14 -9.32
C ALA A 702 -23.58 -18.17 -10.44
N HIS A 703 -24.60 -19.03 -10.36
CA HIS A 703 -24.95 -19.99 -11.40
C HIS A 703 -25.40 -19.28 -12.69
N ILE A 704 -26.33 -18.32 -12.61
CA ILE A 704 -26.81 -17.55 -13.77
C ILE A 704 -25.65 -16.85 -14.48
N ILE A 705 -24.79 -16.15 -13.72
CA ILE A 705 -23.61 -15.47 -14.27
C ILE A 705 -22.68 -16.49 -14.96
N ALA A 706 -22.48 -17.66 -14.36
CA ALA A 706 -21.63 -18.70 -14.93
C ALA A 706 -22.19 -19.27 -16.23
N GLU A 707 -23.50 -19.49 -16.32
CA GLU A 707 -24.16 -19.94 -17.56
C GLU A 707 -24.06 -18.89 -18.67
N VAL A 708 -24.37 -17.63 -18.37
CA VAL A 708 -24.25 -16.53 -19.33
C VAL A 708 -22.79 -16.39 -19.82
N ALA A 709 -21.81 -16.48 -18.91
CA ALA A 709 -20.40 -16.40 -19.27
C ALA A 709 -19.96 -17.58 -20.15
N LYS A 710 -20.38 -18.81 -19.84
CA LYS A 710 -20.10 -20.00 -20.66
C LYS A 710 -20.69 -19.87 -22.06
N GLU A 711 -21.92 -19.37 -22.17
CA GLU A 711 -22.57 -19.19 -23.46
C GLU A 711 -21.93 -18.05 -24.28
N LEU A 712 -21.52 -16.94 -23.65
CA LEU A 712 -20.74 -15.89 -24.33
C LEU A 712 -19.45 -16.45 -24.95
N VAL A 713 -18.68 -17.24 -24.18
CA VAL A 713 -17.44 -17.85 -24.67
C VAL A 713 -17.72 -18.85 -25.79
N LYS A 714 -18.75 -19.68 -25.64
CA LYS A 714 -19.18 -20.65 -26.66
C LYS A 714 -19.56 -19.98 -27.99
N ASN A 715 -20.14 -18.78 -27.95
CA ASN A 715 -20.51 -18.02 -29.15
C ASN A 715 -19.36 -17.14 -29.69
N GLY A 716 -18.11 -17.40 -29.28
CA GLY A 716 -16.89 -16.84 -29.87
C GLY A 716 -16.36 -15.58 -29.20
N ILE A 717 -16.89 -15.18 -28.03
CA ILE A 717 -16.33 -14.05 -27.28
C ILE A 717 -15.11 -14.53 -26.49
N GLY A 718 -13.94 -13.97 -26.77
CA GLY A 718 -12.72 -14.27 -26.00
C GLY A 718 -12.91 -13.98 -24.51
N GLY A 719 -12.43 -14.88 -23.65
CA GLY A 719 -12.55 -14.71 -22.19
C GLY A 719 -11.94 -13.41 -21.68
N ASP A 720 -10.85 -12.95 -22.32
CA ASP A 720 -10.19 -11.68 -22.01
C ASP A 720 -11.05 -10.45 -22.32
N ASN A 721 -12.13 -10.59 -23.10
CA ASN A 721 -13.08 -9.53 -23.43
C ASN A 721 -14.33 -9.55 -22.52
N ILE A 722 -14.38 -10.46 -21.55
CA ILE A 722 -15.48 -10.61 -20.59
C ILE A 722 -14.95 -10.32 -19.18
N GLY A 723 -15.62 -9.42 -18.47
CA GLY A 723 -15.34 -9.14 -17.07
C GLY A 723 -16.53 -9.46 -16.19
N ILE A 724 -16.28 -10.09 -15.03
CA ILE A 724 -17.31 -10.32 -14.02
C ILE A 724 -16.99 -9.49 -12.79
N ILE A 725 -17.98 -8.69 -12.36
CA ILE A 725 -17.87 -7.74 -11.26
C ILE A 725 -18.92 -8.05 -10.20
N THR A 726 -18.53 -7.98 -8.93
CA THR A 726 -19.44 -8.14 -7.80
C THR A 726 -18.97 -7.32 -6.59
N PRO A 727 -19.84 -6.87 -5.66
CA PRO A 727 -19.40 -6.13 -4.47
C PRO A 727 -18.62 -6.98 -3.46
N TYR A 728 -18.79 -8.30 -3.47
CA TYR A 728 -18.33 -9.19 -2.40
C TYR A 728 -17.27 -10.18 -2.87
N ASN A 729 -16.14 -10.28 -2.15
CA ASN A 729 -15.08 -11.24 -2.49
C ASN A 729 -15.58 -12.70 -2.43
N SER A 730 -16.45 -13.04 -1.48
CA SER A 730 -17.07 -14.37 -1.35
C SER A 730 -17.87 -14.75 -2.60
N GLN A 731 -18.59 -13.79 -3.19
CA GLN A 731 -19.31 -14.02 -4.45
C GLN A 731 -18.33 -14.20 -5.62
N ALA A 732 -17.27 -13.38 -5.69
CA ALA A 732 -16.27 -13.50 -6.74
C ALA A 732 -15.61 -14.90 -6.75
N ASN A 733 -15.32 -15.44 -5.56
CA ASN A 733 -14.79 -16.80 -5.43
C ASN A 733 -15.82 -17.85 -5.85
N LEU A 734 -17.08 -17.72 -5.41
CA LEU A 734 -18.15 -18.64 -5.80
C LEU A 734 -18.36 -18.69 -7.33
N ILE A 735 -18.37 -17.54 -8.00
CA ILE A 735 -18.49 -17.46 -9.45
C ILE A 735 -17.27 -18.09 -10.14
N ARG A 736 -16.06 -17.89 -9.60
CA ARG A 736 -14.83 -18.51 -10.13
C ARG A 736 -14.91 -20.04 -10.09
N HIS A 737 -15.45 -20.60 -9.01
CA HIS A 737 -15.70 -22.04 -8.92
C HIS A 737 -16.82 -22.53 -9.86
N ALA A 738 -17.88 -21.74 -10.07
CA ALA A 738 -19.00 -22.14 -10.94
C ALA A 738 -18.68 -22.06 -12.45
N THR A 739 -17.85 -21.09 -12.85
CA THR A 739 -17.46 -20.87 -14.25
C THR A 739 -16.44 -21.91 -14.73
N CYS A 740 -15.45 -22.26 -13.92
CA CYS A 740 -14.31 -23.12 -14.29
C CYS A 740 -13.51 -22.65 -15.51
N ILE A 741 -13.61 -21.37 -15.89
CA ILE A 741 -12.90 -20.78 -17.03
C ILE A 741 -11.80 -19.85 -16.50
N THR A 742 -10.54 -20.16 -16.82
CA THR A 742 -9.38 -19.43 -16.29
C THR A 742 -9.12 -18.11 -16.99
N SER A 743 -9.59 -17.91 -18.22
CA SER A 743 -9.42 -16.68 -18.99
C SER A 743 -10.37 -15.54 -18.58
N LEU A 744 -11.39 -15.81 -17.75
CA LEU A 744 -12.33 -14.78 -17.30
C LEU A 744 -11.75 -13.94 -16.17
N GLU A 745 -11.88 -12.63 -16.30
CA GLU A 745 -11.45 -11.70 -15.25
C GLU A 745 -12.57 -11.48 -14.22
N ILE A 746 -12.42 -12.07 -13.03
CA ILE A 746 -13.42 -12.03 -11.95
C ILE A 746 -12.85 -11.30 -10.73
N HIS A 747 -13.36 -10.09 -10.46
CA HIS A 747 -12.90 -9.25 -9.35
C HIS A 747 -14.03 -8.48 -8.66
N THR A 748 -13.73 -7.89 -7.50
CA THR A 748 -14.62 -6.93 -6.86
C THR A 748 -14.63 -5.59 -7.60
N ILE A 749 -15.67 -4.79 -7.43
CA ILE A 749 -15.80 -3.44 -8.02
C ILE A 749 -14.51 -2.62 -7.78
N ASP A 750 -14.05 -2.56 -6.53
CA ASP A 750 -12.88 -1.79 -6.11
C ASP A 750 -11.59 -2.26 -6.83
N LYS A 751 -11.44 -3.58 -7.08
CA LYS A 751 -10.28 -4.15 -7.79
C LYS A 751 -10.37 -3.99 -9.32
N TYR A 752 -11.56 -3.76 -9.86
CA TYR A 752 -11.79 -3.58 -11.31
C TYR A 752 -11.56 -2.14 -11.78
N GLN A 753 -11.19 -1.23 -10.87
CA GLN A 753 -10.99 0.18 -11.20
C GLN A 753 -9.86 0.37 -12.24
N GLY A 754 -10.07 1.31 -13.16
CA GLY A 754 -9.14 1.59 -14.26
C GLY A 754 -9.19 0.59 -15.42
N ARG A 755 -9.88 -0.56 -15.27
CA ARG A 755 -10.04 -1.57 -16.31
C ARG A 755 -11.32 -1.35 -17.11
N ASP A 756 -11.45 -2.04 -18.24
CA ASP A 756 -12.67 -2.12 -19.05
C ASP A 756 -12.66 -3.37 -19.93
N LYS A 757 -13.85 -3.81 -20.36
CA LYS A 757 -14.07 -4.99 -21.21
C LYS A 757 -15.20 -4.76 -22.20
N ASP A 758 -15.24 -5.54 -23.27
CA ASP A 758 -16.33 -5.47 -24.25
C ASP A 758 -17.67 -5.87 -23.62
N CYS A 759 -17.67 -6.92 -22.80
CA CYS A 759 -18.83 -7.37 -22.04
C CYS A 759 -18.55 -7.39 -20.54
N ILE A 760 -19.43 -6.79 -19.74
CA ILE A 760 -19.38 -6.87 -18.27
C ILE A 760 -20.63 -7.54 -17.72
N LEU A 761 -20.41 -8.49 -16.81
CA LEU A 761 -21.41 -9.19 -16.03
C LEU A 761 -21.37 -8.70 -14.58
N VAL A 762 -22.49 -8.25 -14.03
CA VAL A 762 -22.57 -7.74 -12.65
C VAL A 762 -23.52 -8.61 -11.82
N SER A 763 -23.02 -9.15 -10.71
CA SER A 763 -23.85 -9.82 -9.68
C SER A 763 -24.02 -8.91 -8.47
N PHE A 764 -25.26 -8.52 -8.18
CA PHE A 764 -25.59 -7.64 -7.05
C PHE A 764 -25.68 -8.38 -5.72
N VAL A 765 -25.90 -9.69 -5.73
CA VAL A 765 -25.91 -10.64 -4.58
C VAL A 765 -27.10 -10.47 -3.64
N ARG A 766 -27.45 -9.22 -3.31
CA ARG A 766 -28.38 -8.87 -2.23
C ARG A 766 -29.80 -9.27 -2.60
N SER A 767 -30.34 -10.21 -1.83
CA SER A 767 -31.70 -10.74 -1.99
C SER A 767 -32.21 -11.22 -0.63
N CYS A 768 -33.10 -10.45 0.00
CA CYS A 768 -33.51 -10.70 1.38
C CYS A 768 -35.01 -10.49 1.63
N LYS A 769 -35.57 -11.28 2.56
CA LYS A 769 -36.97 -11.15 2.99
C LYS A 769 -37.22 -9.88 3.82
N ASN A 770 -36.26 -9.51 4.68
CA ASN A 770 -36.31 -8.31 5.53
C ASN A 770 -35.19 -7.31 5.14
N PRO A 771 -35.53 -6.16 4.53
CA PRO A 771 -34.59 -5.38 3.73
C PRO A 771 -33.94 -4.16 4.40
N THR A 772 -34.16 -3.92 5.69
CA THR A 772 -33.67 -2.71 6.39
C THR A 772 -32.15 -2.57 6.37
N SER A 773 -31.39 -3.65 6.12
CA SER A 773 -29.92 -3.63 6.05
C SER A 773 -29.31 -3.37 4.66
N CYS A 774 -30.11 -3.15 3.60
CA CYS A 774 -29.59 -3.00 2.24
C CYS A 774 -28.97 -1.61 1.97
N VAL A 775 -29.54 -0.55 2.55
CA VAL A 775 -29.05 0.83 2.39
C VAL A 775 -27.68 1.03 3.05
N ALA A 776 -27.41 0.33 4.15
CA ALA A 776 -26.11 0.34 4.84
C ALA A 776 -25.08 -0.64 4.23
N SER A 777 -25.43 -1.34 3.13
CA SER A 777 -24.53 -2.30 2.47
C SER A 777 -23.63 -1.62 1.43
N LEU A 778 -22.63 -2.34 0.90
CA LEU A 778 -21.72 -1.84 -0.14
C LEU A 778 -22.45 -1.35 -1.40
N LEU A 779 -23.71 -1.75 -1.62
CA LEU A 779 -24.57 -1.31 -2.71
C LEU A 779 -25.21 0.07 -2.50
N GLY A 780 -25.20 0.60 -1.27
CA GLY A 780 -25.65 1.97 -0.99
C GLY A 780 -24.66 3.04 -1.48
N ASP A 781 -23.42 2.65 -1.75
CA ASP A 781 -22.38 3.54 -2.26
C ASP A 781 -22.53 3.73 -3.77
N TRP A 782 -23.02 4.90 -4.16
CA TRP A 782 -23.25 5.24 -5.56
C TRP A 782 -21.96 5.31 -6.40
N HIS A 783 -20.80 5.58 -5.79
CA HIS A 783 -19.52 5.59 -6.51
C HIS A 783 -19.14 4.18 -6.99
N ARG A 784 -19.40 3.14 -6.18
CA ARG A 784 -19.18 1.74 -6.58
C ARG A 784 -20.07 1.34 -7.74
N ILE A 785 -21.35 1.74 -7.69
CA ILE A 785 -22.29 1.50 -8.79
C ILE A 785 -21.80 2.21 -10.06
N ASN A 786 -21.36 3.47 -9.97
CA ASN A 786 -20.77 4.19 -11.09
C ASN A 786 -19.62 3.42 -11.74
N VAL A 787 -18.68 2.95 -10.93
CA VAL A 787 -17.53 2.20 -11.43
C VAL A 787 -18.00 0.94 -12.14
N ALA A 788 -18.89 0.15 -11.52
CA ALA A 788 -19.42 -1.08 -12.11
C ALA A 788 -20.08 -0.85 -13.48
N LEU A 789 -20.94 0.17 -13.59
CA LEU A 789 -21.67 0.49 -14.83
C LEU A 789 -20.73 0.96 -15.96
N THR A 790 -19.63 1.62 -15.61
CA THR A 790 -18.73 2.30 -16.57
C THR A 790 -17.54 1.44 -17.03
N ARG A 791 -17.55 0.15 -16.71
CA ARG A 791 -16.52 -0.82 -17.15
C ARG A 791 -16.83 -1.47 -18.50
N ALA A 792 -18.09 -1.48 -18.92
CA ALA A 792 -18.54 -2.12 -20.15
C ALA A 792 -18.35 -1.21 -21.37
N LYS A 793 -17.87 -1.76 -22.48
CA LYS A 793 -17.82 -1.03 -23.77
C LYS A 793 -19.07 -1.24 -24.60
N ARG A 794 -19.44 -2.50 -24.83
CA ARG A 794 -20.45 -2.88 -25.82
C ARG A 794 -21.71 -3.47 -25.18
N LYS A 795 -21.54 -4.31 -24.15
CA LYS A 795 -22.66 -4.99 -23.48
C LYS A 795 -22.50 -5.04 -21.95
N LEU A 796 -23.56 -4.72 -21.24
CA LEU A 796 -23.67 -4.75 -19.78
C LEU A 796 -24.84 -5.65 -19.38
N ILE A 797 -24.54 -6.74 -18.67
CA ILE A 797 -25.54 -7.67 -18.17
C ILE A 797 -25.48 -7.66 -16.65
N MET A 798 -26.61 -7.41 -16.02
CA MET A 798 -26.75 -7.30 -14.57
C MET A 798 -27.70 -8.37 -14.05
N VAL A 799 -27.42 -8.93 -12.88
CA VAL A 799 -28.24 -9.97 -12.24
C VAL A 799 -28.54 -9.58 -10.80
N GLY A 800 -29.80 -9.66 -10.39
CA GLY A 800 -30.21 -9.48 -9.00
C GLY A 800 -31.71 -9.40 -8.77
N SER A 801 -32.10 -9.28 -7.50
CA SER A 801 -33.51 -9.20 -7.07
C SER A 801 -34.07 -7.78 -7.24
N ARG A 802 -35.03 -7.58 -8.15
CA ARG A 802 -35.68 -6.27 -8.37
C ARG A 802 -36.32 -5.74 -7.09
N LYS A 803 -37.08 -6.56 -6.36
CA LYS A 803 -37.72 -6.21 -5.06
C LYS A 803 -36.74 -5.73 -4.00
N THR A 804 -35.54 -6.31 -3.96
CA THR A 804 -34.52 -5.94 -2.97
C THR A 804 -33.81 -4.65 -3.37
N LEU A 805 -33.39 -4.54 -4.63
CA LEU A 805 -32.63 -3.39 -5.13
C LEU A 805 -33.49 -2.12 -5.27
N PHE A 806 -34.80 -2.23 -5.51
CA PHE A 806 -35.74 -1.09 -5.58
C PHE A 806 -35.79 -0.23 -4.31
N LYS A 807 -35.30 -0.75 -3.19
CA LYS A 807 -35.26 -0.05 -1.91
C LYS A 807 -34.08 0.92 -1.80
N VAL A 808 -33.07 0.77 -2.67
CA VAL A 808 -31.97 1.73 -2.81
C VAL A 808 -32.35 2.75 -3.89
N PRO A 809 -32.46 4.06 -3.58
CA PRO A 809 -32.97 5.06 -4.53
C PRO A 809 -32.24 5.07 -5.87
N LEU A 810 -30.91 4.96 -5.87
CA LEU A 810 -30.10 4.93 -7.08
C LEU A 810 -30.38 3.68 -7.94
N LEU A 811 -30.46 2.50 -7.32
CA LEU A 811 -30.71 1.26 -8.05
C LEU A 811 -32.15 1.18 -8.57
N LYS A 812 -33.11 1.79 -7.86
CA LYS A 812 -34.47 1.99 -8.39
C LYS A 812 -34.46 2.83 -9.67
N LEU A 813 -33.69 3.92 -9.70
CA LEU A 813 -33.55 4.74 -10.91
C LEU A 813 -32.85 3.97 -12.03
N LEU A 814 -31.79 3.21 -11.71
CA LEU A 814 -31.09 2.35 -12.65
C LEU A 814 -32.07 1.36 -13.31
N ILE A 815 -32.83 0.61 -12.52
CA ILE A 815 -33.73 -0.42 -13.07
C ILE A 815 -34.85 0.21 -13.88
N LYS A 816 -35.39 1.38 -13.47
CA LYS A 816 -36.35 2.12 -14.30
C LYS A 816 -35.77 2.52 -15.66
N LYS A 817 -34.52 2.98 -15.70
CA LYS A 817 -33.85 3.33 -16.96
C LYS A 817 -33.59 2.10 -17.84
N VAL A 818 -33.28 0.95 -17.24
CA VAL A 818 -33.19 -0.32 -17.98
C VAL A 818 -34.54 -0.76 -18.53
N GLU A 819 -35.63 -0.53 -17.78
CA GLU A 819 -37.00 -0.80 -18.21
C GLU A 819 -37.42 0.08 -19.40
N GLU A 820 -37.07 1.37 -19.37
CA GLU A 820 -37.26 2.29 -20.52
C GLU A 820 -36.51 1.83 -21.78
N GLN A 821 -35.35 1.17 -21.62
CA GLN A 821 -34.57 0.58 -22.72
C GLN A 821 -35.05 -0.84 -23.11
N SER A 822 -36.16 -1.33 -22.56
CA SER A 822 -36.68 -2.70 -22.78
C SER A 822 -35.65 -3.80 -22.46
N GLY A 823 -34.82 -3.58 -21.44
CA GLY A 823 -33.72 -4.48 -21.04
C GLY A 823 -34.02 -5.39 -19.84
N ILE A 824 -35.25 -5.43 -19.33
CA ILE A 824 -35.63 -6.28 -18.19
C ILE A 824 -36.01 -7.68 -18.68
N LEU A 825 -35.35 -8.71 -18.16
CA LEU A 825 -35.68 -10.11 -18.42
C LEU A 825 -35.94 -10.83 -17.09
N THR A 826 -37.14 -11.37 -16.92
CA THR A 826 -37.50 -12.15 -15.74
C THR A 826 -37.28 -13.62 -16.01
N VAL A 827 -36.43 -14.27 -15.21
CA VAL A 827 -36.13 -15.70 -15.33
C VAL A 827 -36.98 -16.52 -14.35
N SER A 828 -37.51 -17.64 -14.83
CA SER A 828 -38.34 -18.56 -14.06
C SER A 828 -37.61 -19.88 -13.79
N LYS A 829 -38.21 -20.75 -12.96
CA LYS A 829 -37.63 -22.08 -12.70
C LYS A 829 -37.46 -22.92 -13.97
N ASN A 830 -38.33 -22.76 -14.96
CA ASN A 830 -38.28 -23.53 -16.20
C ASN A 830 -37.09 -23.14 -17.11
N ASP A 831 -36.52 -21.96 -16.87
CA ASP A 831 -35.41 -21.39 -17.64
C ASP A 831 -34.06 -21.89 -17.13
N ILE A 832 -33.94 -22.12 -15.81
CA ILE A 832 -32.68 -22.49 -15.13
C ILE A 832 -32.66 -23.95 -14.67
N TYR A 833 -33.81 -24.53 -14.33
CA TYR A 833 -33.93 -25.93 -13.90
C TYR A 833 -34.50 -26.80 -15.03
N ARG A 834 -33.74 -27.03 -16.10
CA ARG A 834 -33.94 -28.19 -16.97
C ARG A 834 -32.98 -29.29 -16.56
N GLU A 835 -33.49 -30.52 -16.46
CA GLU A 835 -32.88 -31.72 -15.87
C GLU A 835 -31.37 -31.86 -16.12
N GLY A 836 -30.58 -31.90 -15.03
CA GLY A 836 -29.13 -32.13 -15.06
C GLY A 836 -28.39 -31.57 -13.84
N GLU A 837 -28.45 -32.29 -12.72
CA GLU A 837 -27.51 -32.24 -11.57
C GLU A 837 -27.04 -30.87 -11.03
N LEU A 838 -27.79 -30.33 -10.06
CA LEU A 838 -27.21 -29.47 -9.02
C LEU A 838 -26.75 -30.35 -7.86
N ILE A 839 -25.45 -30.65 -7.82
CA ILE A 839 -24.81 -31.21 -6.63
C ILE A 839 -24.85 -30.12 -5.54
N ARG A 840 -25.62 -30.36 -4.48
CA ARG A 840 -25.60 -29.52 -3.26
C ARG A 840 -24.18 -29.53 -2.68
N CYS A 841 -23.59 -28.36 -2.47
CA CYS A 841 -22.30 -28.20 -1.80
C CYS A 841 -22.23 -28.83 -0.38
N SER A 842 -23.37 -29.14 0.26
CA SER A 842 -23.40 -29.84 1.54
C SER A 842 -23.20 -31.36 1.46
N GLN A 843 -23.10 -31.96 0.26
CA GLN A 843 -22.92 -33.42 0.09
C GLN A 843 -21.59 -33.83 -0.57
N ILE A 844 -20.72 -32.89 -0.92
CA ILE A 844 -19.41 -33.18 -1.55
C ILE A 844 -18.44 -33.88 -0.56
N ALA A 845 -18.79 -33.97 0.73
CA ALA A 845 -17.99 -34.67 1.73
C ALA A 845 -18.36 -36.14 1.99
N CYS A 846 -19.39 -36.72 1.35
CA CYS A 846 -19.90 -38.04 1.79
C CYS A 846 -20.29 -39.07 0.71
N SER A 847 -19.96 -38.87 -0.58
CA SER A 847 -20.30 -39.85 -1.63
C SER A 847 -19.08 -40.23 -2.49
N LYS A 848 -18.13 -40.92 -1.87
CA LYS A 848 -17.18 -41.82 -2.55
C LYS A 848 -16.95 -43.04 -1.67
N GLN A 849 -17.92 -43.95 -1.61
CA GLN A 849 -17.75 -45.35 -1.22
C GLN A 849 -19.13 -46.00 -1.16
N THR A 850 -19.57 -46.61 -2.27
CA THR A 850 -20.32 -47.88 -2.33
C THR A 850 -20.96 -48.00 -3.70
N LEU A 851 -20.28 -48.71 -4.61
CA LEU A 851 -20.87 -49.45 -5.72
C LEU A 851 -19.75 -50.28 -6.33
N ASP A 852 -19.42 -51.38 -5.65
CA ASP A 852 -19.11 -52.68 -6.24
C ASP A 852 -18.74 -53.64 -5.11
N ILE A 853 -19.66 -54.56 -4.80
CA ILE A 853 -19.41 -55.98 -4.47
C ILE A 853 -20.81 -56.64 -4.41
N HIS A 854 -21.08 -57.44 -5.44
CA HIS A 854 -21.96 -58.61 -5.54
C HIS A 854 -23.15 -58.83 -4.56
N LYS A 855 -24.29 -59.10 -5.24
CA LYS A 855 -25.55 -59.77 -4.83
C LYS A 855 -26.69 -58.90 -4.32
#